data_AF-A0A933LIY4-F1
#
_entry.id   AF-A0A933LIY4-F1
#
_cell.length_a   1.000
_cell.length_b   1.000
_cell.length_c   1.000
_cell.angle_alpha   90.00
_cell.angle_beta   90.00
_cell.angle_gamma   90.00
#
_symmetry.space_group_name_H-M   'P 1'
#
loop_
_entity.id
_entity.type
_entity.pdbx_description
1 polymer ?
#
loop_
_entity_poly.entity_id
_entity_poly.type
_entity_poly.pdbx_seq_one_letter_code
_entity_poly.pdbx_strand_id
1 'polypeptide(L)'
;MRNWIVLTCLLATTGEAAVDPWQVAQTNSEQSQRAMRFCRRYTQGWLQHADPVSGLLPRRVDNADQRYWNARDCAADNYPFLTLVGEMTDDYHLRLTARHILDQELKLTVRVDSLPDDFDFATQKFRTSEPNMPDLIFGASEYAKDGLIPITEWVGPGPWSRRMDGLLRDVWKHAAVDSPVGKVPTDNLEVAGDLLQAMSRMYWLTGDDQYKEWTFRIADLYLFHKRLLDMESLRLRDHGCEIIGGLSEAYVIARHEDRQRYERYKPELYKILDFISRHGLDDDGMMYISVNVKTGEPTAKGITDGWGYVYDAFLTVAAVDDEQRFRDTVIRTLINVNKVVLDETEGIAGPVSADQMADSLEGAINLLNRFPVASALAWVDREMAVLFGKQRPDGIIEAWYGDGNSARTAMMYALYKTQGITPSPWRDDVQIGADRDRDGVVRVYVRSEYPWAGRLRFDRPRHREYLRLPLDYARINQFPEWFTVEADRRYEVSRDGGAAQVVAGKELLAWPLTFAAKTATLITIKPATEAATQPAAVPATAPAGPLRTMRYTPRSRDEAAAWQKDLRTRLFGLLKLTDLLDAKVPLSPKLLSSEAQEGYSLREVEFNSSPGRRIKAIVTVPGSPPGPQRYPAVVCIHGHGGDRHVVYDRATIYKGFASVLAASGYVTIAVDVGRHEVYEPGRTLMGERLWDLMRCVELLEILPEVDRQRIGCAGLSLGGEMAMWLGAMDTRINGTVSSGFLTRMDQMEHNHCMCWKLDGLRELVDFADIYSLIAPRPLQCQNGLAEPTTQFRVDLAREAMDDIKLIYTDLGVPGHAGLAIHPGGHEIDLDALRAFFKAHLTDRPASGR
;
A
#
# COMPACT_ATOMS: atom_id res chain seq x y z
N MET A 1 13.49 -31.71 15.47
CA MET A 1 12.26 -32.10 16.20
C MET A 1 12.42 -33.48 16.83
N ARG A 2 12.92 -33.55 18.07
CA ARG A 2 12.74 -34.66 19.02
C ARG A 2 13.43 -34.26 20.34
N ASN A 3 12.75 -34.50 21.45
CA ASN A 3 13.19 -34.42 22.86
C ASN A 3 13.39 -33.04 23.49
N TRP A 4 12.29 -32.45 23.98
CA TRP A 4 12.26 -31.79 25.29
C TRP A 4 10.96 -32.21 26.00
N ILE A 5 11.11 -33.11 26.98
CA ILE A 5 10.11 -33.59 27.94
C ILE A 5 10.55 -33.05 29.31
N VAL A 6 9.58 -32.88 30.24
CA VAL A 6 9.67 -32.47 31.67
C VAL A 6 9.41 -30.95 31.85
N LEU A 7 8.40 -30.43 32.56
CA LEU A 7 7.45 -30.97 33.54
C LEU A 7 6.26 -29.98 33.72
N THR A 8 5.01 -30.37 33.44
CA THR A 8 3.84 -30.00 34.27
C THR A 8 2.64 -30.88 33.88
N CYS A 9 2.50 -32.01 34.56
CA CYS A 9 1.23 -32.74 34.67
C CYS A 9 1.35 -33.65 35.88
N LEU A 10 0.76 -33.24 37.00
CA LEU A 10 0.06 -34.08 37.99
C LEU A 10 -0.24 -33.23 39.23
N LEU A 11 -1.49 -32.75 39.30
CA LEU A 11 -2.33 -32.82 40.49
C LEU A 11 -3.77 -32.55 40.03
N ALA A 12 -4.45 -33.62 39.61
CA ALA A 12 -5.91 -33.61 39.55
C ALA A 12 -6.42 -33.99 40.94
N THR A 13 -7.09 -33.06 41.63
CA THR A 13 -8.30 -33.28 42.44
C THR A 13 -8.63 -32.02 43.25
N THR A 14 -9.27 -31.03 42.62
CA THR A 14 -10.30 -30.14 43.20
C THR A 14 -10.95 -29.43 42.01
N GLY A 15 -12.26 -29.19 42.03
CA GLY A 15 -13.01 -28.65 40.90
C GLY A 15 -12.52 -27.28 40.44
N GLU A 16 -11.52 -27.26 39.56
CA GLU A 16 -11.13 -26.08 38.80
C GLU A 16 -12.23 -25.78 37.79
N ALA A 17 -12.85 -24.61 37.93
CA ALA A 17 -13.73 -24.08 36.90
C ALA A 17 -13.01 -24.15 35.55
N ALA A 18 -13.69 -24.63 34.51
CA ALA A 18 -13.14 -24.61 33.17
C ALA A 18 -12.65 -23.19 32.85
N VAL A 19 -11.34 -23.04 32.63
CA VAL A 19 -10.73 -21.74 32.30
C VAL A 19 -11.40 -21.25 31.01
N ASP A 20 -11.97 -20.05 31.04
CA ASP A 20 -12.63 -19.46 29.88
C ASP A 20 -11.61 -19.31 28.73
N PRO A 21 -11.81 -19.98 27.59
CA PRO A 21 -10.87 -19.94 26.46
C PRO A 21 -10.74 -18.54 25.84
N TRP A 22 -11.60 -17.58 26.22
CA TRP A 22 -11.59 -16.20 25.74
C TRP A 22 -10.94 -15.22 26.72
N GLN A 23 -10.57 -15.64 27.93
CA GLN A 23 -10.07 -14.73 28.97
C GLN A 23 -8.81 -13.97 28.53
N VAL A 24 -7.88 -14.65 27.85
CA VAL A 24 -6.65 -14.04 27.33
C VAL A 24 -6.98 -13.03 26.23
N ALA A 25 -7.80 -13.41 25.23
CA ALA A 25 -8.23 -12.52 24.16
C ALA A 25 -8.98 -11.29 24.69
N GLN A 26 -9.81 -11.45 25.73
CA GLN A 26 -10.51 -10.36 26.39
C GLN A 26 -9.52 -9.42 27.10
N THR A 27 -8.59 -9.95 27.88
CA THR A 27 -7.56 -9.14 28.57
C THR A 27 -6.71 -8.36 27.56
N ASN A 28 -6.29 -9.06 26.50
CA ASN A 28 -5.55 -8.47 25.40
C ASN A 28 -6.34 -7.34 24.71
N SER A 29 -7.68 -7.41 24.69
CA SER A 29 -8.53 -6.38 24.08
C SER A 29 -8.53 -5.05 24.85
N GLU A 30 -8.36 -5.10 26.17
CA GLU A 30 -8.23 -3.92 27.01
C GLU A 30 -6.83 -3.30 26.88
N GLN A 31 -5.81 -4.17 26.83
CA GLN A 31 -4.41 -3.78 26.68
C GLN A 31 -4.13 -3.14 25.30
N SER A 32 -4.59 -3.76 24.21
CA SER A 32 -4.44 -3.20 22.85
C SER A 32 -5.16 -1.85 22.72
N GLN A 33 -6.36 -1.73 23.30
CA GLN A 33 -7.12 -0.49 23.23
C GLN A 33 -6.47 0.62 24.05
N ARG A 34 -5.87 0.31 25.20
CA ARG A 34 -5.04 1.27 25.95
C ARG A 34 -3.85 1.74 25.11
N ALA A 35 -3.18 0.82 24.42
CA ALA A 35 -2.04 1.13 23.57
C ALA A 35 -2.41 2.03 22.38
N MET A 36 -3.47 1.70 21.64
CA MET A 36 -3.91 2.54 20.51
C MET A 36 -4.40 3.93 20.96
N ARG A 37 -5.02 4.04 22.15
CA ARG A 37 -5.36 5.33 22.75
C ARG A 37 -4.14 6.16 23.11
N PHE A 38 -3.11 5.53 23.67
CA PHE A 38 -1.83 6.16 23.93
C PHE A 38 -1.25 6.75 22.63
N CYS A 39 -1.22 5.98 21.54
CA CYS A 39 -0.71 6.44 20.25
C CYS A 39 -1.54 7.58 19.62
N ARG A 40 -2.88 7.52 19.75
CA ARG A 40 -3.78 8.58 19.29
C ARG A 40 -3.55 9.89 20.05
N ARG A 41 -3.39 9.81 21.38
CA ARG A 41 -3.09 10.99 22.22
C ARG A 41 -1.72 11.57 21.90
N TYR A 42 -0.70 10.73 21.71
CA TYR A 42 0.62 11.13 21.22
C TYR A 42 0.50 11.95 19.92
N THR A 43 -0.18 11.38 18.92
CA THR A 43 -0.34 12.01 17.61
C THR A 43 -1.00 13.38 17.71
N GLN A 44 -2.07 13.49 18.50
CA GLN A 44 -2.77 14.76 18.70
C GLN A 44 -1.97 15.78 19.50
N GLY A 45 -1.20 15.34 20.49
CA GLY A 45 -0.31 16.21 21.27
C GLY A 45 0.75 16.83 20.37
N TRP A 46 1.42 16.01 19.56
CA TRP A 46 2.46 16.48 18.65
C TRP A 46 1.95 17.35 17.52
N LEU A 47 0.79 17.04 16.94
CA LEU A 47 0.19 17.87 15.88
C LEU A 47 -0.22 19.27 16.36
N GLN A 48 -0.52 19.45 17.65
CA GLN A 48 -0.74 20.79 18.22
C GLN A 48 0.51 21.66 18.22
N HIS A 49 1.69 21.03 18.10
CA HIS A 49 2.98 21.70 18.07
C HIS A 49 3.59 21.74 16.68
N ALA A 50 2.91 21.26 15.64
CA ALA A 50 3.34 21.43 14.26
C ALA A 50 3.52 22.92 13.93
N ASP A 51 4.56 23.25 13.17
CA ASP A 51 4.80 24.62 12.75
C ASP A 51 3.64 25.11 11.86
N PRO A 52 2.97 26.22 12.19
CA PRO A 52 1.77 26.64 11.46
C PRO A 52 2.04 27.09 10.02
N VAL A 53 3.30 27.34 9.65
CA VAL A 53 3.68 27.77 8.30
C VAL A 53 4.03 26.56 7.43
N SER A 54 4.94 25.72 7.91
CA SER A 54 5.45 24.57 7.16
C SER A 54 4.67 23.27 7.38
N GLY A 55 3.89 23.16 8.47
CA GLY A 55 3.23 21.91 8.87
C GLY A 55 4.17 20.85 9.45
N LEU A 56 5.48 21.11 9.53
CA LEU A 56 6.49 20.17 10.03
C LEU A 56 6.47 20.06 11.56
N LEU A 57 6.86 18.89 12.08
CA LEU A 57 6.96 18.62 13.51
C LEU A 57 8.30 19.13 14.08
N PRO A 58 8.31 19.78 15.25
CA PRO A 58 9.55 20.23 15.87
C PRO A 58 10.33 19.06 16.45
N ARG A 59 11.65 19.20 16.54
CA ARG A 59 12.51 18.28 17.30
C ARG A 59 12.13 18.23 18.78
N ARG A 60 11.75 19.37 19.36
CA ARG A 60 11.41 19.49 20.78
C ARG A 60 10.33 20.55 21.00
N VAL A 61 9.40 20.33 21.92
CA VAL A 61 8.24 21.23 22.13
C VAL A 61 8.41 22.19 23.31
N ASP A 62 9.20 21.83 24.31
CA ASP A 62 9.47 22.60 25.54
C ASP A 62 10.74 23.47 25.47
N ASN A 63 11.43 23.51 24.33
CA ASN A 63 12.61 24.33 24.11
C ASN A 63 12.50 25.10 22.78
N ALA A 64 12.45 26.43 22.85
CA ALA A 64 12.28 27.30 21.69
C ALA A 64 13.42 27.19 20.66
N ASP A 65 14.68 27.00 21.10
CA ASP A 65 15.85 26.90 20.21
C ASP A 65 15.92 25.56 19.47
N GLN A 66 15.12 24.60 19.91
CA GLN A 66 14.98 23.27 19.33
C GLN A 66 13.67 23.08 18.55
N ARG A 67 13.00 24.18 18.18
CA ARG A 67 11.84 24.16 17.28
C ARG A 67 12.28 24.25 15.81
N TYR A 68 12.84 23.15 15.32
CA TYR A 68 13.23 22.95 13.92
C TYR A 68 12.93 21.52 13.51
N TRP A 69 12.89 21.27 12.20
CA TRP A 69 12.81 19.92 11.63
C TRP A 69 14.21 19.45 11.24
N ASN A 70 14.52 18.18 11.46
CA ASN A 70 15.69 17.53 10.91
C ASN A 70 15.47 16.06 10.60
N ALA A 71 16.39 15.49 9.82
CA ALA A 71 16.28 14.14 9.31
C ALA A 71 16.57 13.05 10.35
N ARG A 72 17.67 13.18 11.10
CA ARG A 72 18.08 12.19 12.12
C ARG A 72 17.19 12.06 13.34
N ASP A 73 16.32 13.03 13.60
CA ASP A 73 15.47 13.01 14.80
C ASP A 73 13.97 13.10 14.43
N CYS A 74 13.53 14.22 13.85
CA CYS A 74 12.09 14.43 13.59
C CYS A 74 11.55 13.46 12.53
N ALA A 75 12.30 13.33 11.43
CA ALA A 75 11.92 12.50 10.30
C ALA A 75 12.15 11.01 10.59
N ALA A 76 13.16 10.70 11.41
CA ALA A 76 13.53 9.35 11.82
C ALA A 76 12.63 8.79 12.93
N ASP A 77 12.31 9.56 13.99
CA ASP A 77 11.73 9.00 15.21
C ASP A 77 10.35 9.51 15.58
N ASN A 78 9.86 10.61 14.99
CA ASN A 78 8.56 11.19 15.37
C ASN A 78 7.51 11.05 14.25
N TYR A 79 7.84 11.59 13.08
CA TYR A 79 7.03 11.52 11.87
C TYR A 79 6.53 10.12 11.47
N PRO A 80 7.37 9.07 11.43
CA PRO A 80 6.94 7.76 10.94
C PRO A 80 5.87 7.13 11.83
N PHE A 81 5.96 7.32 13.14
CA PHE A 81 5.02 6.68 14.06
C PHE A 81 3.71 7.44 14.11
N LEU A 82 3.71 8.76 13.87
CA LEU A 82 2.47 9.49 13.56
C LEU A 82 1.81 8.93 12.28
N THR A 83 2.62 8.69 11.24
CA THR A 83 2.13 8.14 9.96
C THR A 83 1.51 6.75 10.14
N LEU A 84 2.21 5.87 10.85
CA LEU A 84 1.76 4.50 11.11
C LEU A 84 0.52 4.44 12.00
N VAL A 85 0.37 5.35 12.96
CA VAL A 85 -0.89 5.47 13.71
C VAL A 85 -2.06 5.73 12.76
N GLY A 86 -1.90 6.68 11.82
CA GLY A 86 -2.92 6.95 10.81
C GLY A 86 -3.26 5.73 9.94
N GLU A 87 -2.24 4.99 9.49
CA GLU A 87 -2.44 3.78 8.66
C GLU A 87 -3.08 2.63 9.45
N MET A 88 -2.65 2.36 10.69
CA MET A 88 -3.16 1.30 11.56
C MET A 88 -4.57 1.57 12.12
N THR A 89 -4.95 2.83 12.29
CA THR A 89 -6.30 3.22 12.72
C THR A 89 -7.26 3.48 11.56
N ASP A 90 -6.73 3.56 10.33
CA ASP A 90 -7.46 3.99 9.14
C ASP A 90 -8.07 5.40 9.29
N ASP A 91 -7.36 6.28 10.00
CA ASP A 91 -7.77 7.67 10.20
C ASP A 91 -7.43 8.49 8.95
N TYR A 92 -8.46 8.83 8.18
CA TYR A 92 -8.34 9.59 6.95
C TYR A 92 -7.57 10.92 7.12
N HIS A 93 -7.83 11.66 8.21
CA HIS A 93 -7.22 12.97 8.41
C HIS A 93 -5.75 12.86 8.81
N LEU A 94 -5.41 11.89 9.66
CA LEU A 94 -4.02 11.61 10.01
C LEU A 94 -3.21 11.14 8.80
N ARG A 95 -3.78 10.28 7.95
CA ARG A 95 -3.13 9.83 6.70
C ARG A 95 -2.88 10.99 5.74
N LEU A 96 -3.84 11.90 5.57
CA LEU A 96 -3.64 13.12 4.79
C LEU A 96 -2.56 14.02 5.40
N THR A 97 -2.55 14.16 6.72
CA THR A 97 -1.58 15.00 7.44
C THR A 97 -0.17 14.43 7.30
N ALA A 98 -0.01 13.11 7.44
CA ALA A 98 1.26 12.43 7.22
C ALA A 98 1.80 12.61 5.79
N ARG A 99 0.91 12.55 4.78
CA ARG A 99 1.29 12.82 3.39
C ARG A 99 1.67 14.29 3.18
N HIS A 100 0.94 15.21 3.81
CA HIS A 100 1.28 16.63 3.76
C HIS A 100 2.66 16.91 4.38
N ILE A 101 2.98 16.34 5.55
CA ILE A 101 4.29 16.49 6.20
C ILE A 101 5.41 15.96 5.28
N LEU A 102 5.23 14.82 4.62
CA LEU A 102 6.20 14.31 3.64
C LEU A 102 6.41 15.29 2.48
N ASP A 103 5.32 15.84 1.93
CA ASP A 103 5.40 16.79 0.82
C ASP A 103 6.09 18.10 1.25
N GLN A 104 5.91 18.54 2.50
CA GLN A 104 6.59 19.71 3.05
C GLN A 104 8.06 19.45 3.36
N GLU A 105 8.40 18.28 3.88
CA GLU A 105 9.78 17.83 4.08
C GLU A 105 10.54 17.89 2.75
N LEU A 106 10.03 17.19 1.72
CA LEU A 106 10.60 17.18 0.37
C LEU A 106 10.79 18.58 -0.22
N LYS A 107 9.91 19.53 0.12
CA LYS A 107 9.95 20.89 -0.41
C LYS A 107 10.92 21.80 0.33
N LEU A 108 11.01 21.67 1.66
CA LEU A 108 11.62 22.68 2.52
C LEU A 108 12.99 22.26 3.07
N THR A 109 13.23 20.96 3.22
CA THR A 109 14.41 20.46 3.95
C THR A 109 15.50 19.99 2.99
N VAL A 110 15.15 19.67 1.73
CA VAL A 110 16.10 19.18 0.73
C VAL A 110 17.15 20.24 0.42
N ARG A 111 18.42 19.92 0.69
CA ARG A 111 19.56 20.84 0.61
C ARG A 111 20.55 20.49 -0.50
N VAL A 112 20.92 19.21 -0.63
CA VAL A 112 21.88 18.72 -1.63
C VAL A 112 21.29 17.50 -2.31
N ASP A 113 20.99 17.60 -3.61
CA ASP A 113 20.23 16.58 -4.34
C ASP A 113 18.95 16.18 -3.59
N SER A 114 18.82 14.95 -3.06
CA SER A 114 17.70 14.53 -2.21
C SER A 114 17.98 14.63 -0.71
N LEU A 115 19.20 14.99 -0.28
CA LEU A 115 19.62 14.97 1.12
C LEU A 115 19.02 16.14 1.91
N PRO A 116 18.27 15.87 2.99
CA PRO A 116 17.68 16.89 3.83
C PRO A 116 18.68 17.50 4.82
N ASP A 117 18.44 18.75 5.21
CA ASP A 117 19.18 19.51 6.21
C ASP A 117 18.21 20.10 7.25
N ASP A 118 18.74 20.65 8.33
CA ASP A 118 17.96 21.19 9.44
C ASP A 118 17.19 22.46 9.02
N PHE A 119 15.86 22.40 9.07
CA PHE A 119 14.97 23.51 8.70
C PHE A 119 14.39 24.20 9.95
N ASP A 120 14.80 25.44 10.18
CA ASP A 120 14.44 26.24 11.34
C ASP A 120 13.07 26.93 11.17
N PHE A 121 12.18 26.77 12.15
CA PHE A 121 10.82 27.28 12.05
C PHE A 121 10.72 28.78 12.30
N ALA A 122 11.60 29.36 13.12
CA ALA A 122 11.57 30.78 13.42
C ALA A 122 12.02 31.62 12.20
N THR A 123 13.04 31.16 11.50
CA THR A 123 13.63 31.84 10.34
C THR A 123 13.08 31.35 9.01
N GLN A 124 12.41 30.19 8.98
CA GLN A 124 11.91 29.48 7.79
C GLN A 124 13.03 29.25 6.76
N LYS A 125 14.22 28.90 7.25
CA LYS A 125 15.46 28.71 6.50
C LYS A 125 16.26 27.56 7.10
N PHE A 126 17.31 27.14 6.40
CA PHE A 126 18.30 26.23 6.96
C PHE A 126 19.04 26.87 8.15
N ARG A 127 19.31 26.05 9.17
CA ARG A 127 20.04 26.51 10.38
C ARG A 127 21.47 26.94 10.09
N THR A 128 22.09 26.37 9.07
CA THR A 128 23.46 26.67 8.64
C THR A 128 23.48 27.33 7.26
N SER A 129 24.47 28.21 7.06
CA SER A 129 24.63 28.88 5.77
C SER A 129 25.12 27.94 4.68
N GLU A 130 25.95 26.95 5.02
CA GLU A 130 26.57 25.99 4.11
C GLU A 130 26.23 24.55 4.53
N PRO A 131 26.05 23.62 3.58
CA PRO A 131 25.75 22.22 3.87
C PRO A 131 26.96 21.52 4.52
N ASN A 132 26.70 20.72 5.55
CA ASN A 132 27.69 19.82 6.16
C ASN A 132 27.43 18.39 5.68
N MET A 133 28.20 17.91 4.70
CA MET A 133 27.94 16.61 4.07
C MET A 133 27.92 15.42 5.07
N PRO A 134 28.84 15.30 6.04
CA PRO A 134 28.74 14.30 7.10
C PRO A 134 27.41 14.33 7.88
N ASP A 135 26.92 15.51 8.28
CA ASP A 135 25.65 15.64 9.01
C ASP A 135 24.45 15.27 8.13
N LEU A 136 24.47 15.65 6.85
CA LEU A 136 23.43 15.34 5.87
C LEU A 136 23.36 13.83 5.58
N ILE A 137 24.52 13.18 5.44
CA ILE A 137 24.63 11.73 5.23
C ILE A 137 24.13 10.98 6.48
N PHE A 138 24.54 11.41 7.67
CA PHE A 138 24.04 10.85 8.93
C PHE A 138 22.51 11.02 9.03
N GLY A 139 22.00 12.23 8.80
CA GLY A 139 20.57 12.50 8.80
C GLY A 139 19.78 11.63 7.81
N ALA A 140 20.32 11.42 6.61
CA ALA A 140 19.71 10.58 5.60
C ALA A 140 19.75 9.09 5.95
N SER A 141 20.81 8.59 6.60
CA SER A 141 20.92 7.18 6.99
C SER A 141 19.91 6.85 8.09
N GLU A 142 19.81 7.69 9.11
CA GLU A 142 18.81 7.55 10.18
C GLU A 142 17.39 7.67 9.64
N TYR A 143 17.12 8.68 8.80
CA TYR A 143 15.79 8.82 8.23
C TYR A 143 15.40 7.61 7.36
N ALA A 144 16.36 7.03 6.62
CA ALA A 144 16.10 5.80 5.89
C ALA A 144 15.81 4.63 6.84
N LYS A 145 16.67 4.40 7.85
CA LYS A 145 16.61 3.25 8.75
C LYS A 145 15.45 3.33 9.75
N ASP A 146 15.37 4.39 10.56
CA ASP A 146 14.36 4.55 11.62
C ASP A 146 13.04 5.11 11.10
N GLY A 147 13.11 5.97 10.09
CA GLY A 147 11.91 6.61 9.54
C GLY A 147 11.20 5.78 8.48
N LEU A 148 11.87 5.56 7.36
CA LEU A 148 11.21 5.12 6.13
C LEU A 148 11.05 3.60 6.03
N ILE A 149 11.97 2.80 6.61
CA ILE A 149 11.81 1.33 6.71
C ILE A 149 10.51 0.95 7.42
N PRO A 150 10.21 1.36 8.67
CA PRO A 150 9.03 0.86 9.37
C PRO A 150 7.73 1.22 8.66
N ILE A 151 7.65 2.42 8.05
CA ILE A 151 6.50 2.79 7.22
C ILE A 151 6.41 1.86 6.01
N THR A 152 7.50 1.71 5.26
CA THR A 152 7.55 0.93 4.01
C THR A 152 7.25 -0.55 4.24
N GLU A 153 7.78 -1.16 5.30
CA GLU A 153 7.49 -2.56 5.62
C GLU A 153 6.00 -2.76 5.95
N TRP A 154 5.35 -1.78 6.58
CA TRP A 154 3.92 -1.87 6.94
C TRP A 154 2.98 -1.57 5.77
N VAL A 155 3.22 -0.49 5.03
CA VAL A 155 2.30 -0.01 3.98
C VAL A 155 2.63 -0.55 2.59
N GLY A 156 3.83 -1.10 2.40
CA GLY A 156 4.34 -1.58 1.11
C GLY A 156 4.99 -0.49 0.24
N PRO A 157 5.34 -0.83 -1.01
CA PRO A 157 5.95 0.12 -1.95
C PRO A 157 5.09 1.36 -2.18
N GLY A 158 5.69 2.54 -2.12
CA GLY A 158 4.93 3.77 -2.17
C GLY A 158 5.76 5.05 -2.10
N PRO A 159 5.16 6.16 -1.65
CA PRO A 159 5.84 7.45 -1.52
C PRO A 159 7.07 7.38 -0.60
N TRP A 160 6.96 6.69 0.53
CA TRP A 160 8.05 6.56 1.51
C TRP A 160 9.21 5.70 1.00
N SER A 161 8.92 4.58 0.32
CA SER A 161 9.98 3.78 -0.31
C SER A 161 10.68 4.53 -1.44
N ARG A 162 9.98 5.41 -2.17
CA ARG A 162 10.60 6.31 -3.16
C ARG A 162 11.44 7.41 -2.51
N ARG A 163 11.01 7.96 -1.38
CA ARG A 163 11.83 8.89 -0.59
C ARG A 163 13.13 8.22 -0.15
N MET A 164 13.04 6.98 0.34
CA MET A 164 14.18 6.18 0.79
C MET A 164 15.14 5.87 -0.36
N ASP A 165 14.63 5.50 -1.55
CA ASP A 165 15.45 5.30 -2.75
C ASP A 165 16.27 6.56 -3.10
N GLY A 166 15.63 7.74 -3.10
CA GLY A 166 16.32 9.01 -3.35
C GLY A 166 17.41 9.31 -2.33
N LEU A 167 17.14 9.12 -1.04
CA LEU A 167 18.14 9.32 0.03
C LEU A 167 19.36 8.42 -0.17
N LEU A 168 19.15 7.12 -0.31
CA LEU A 168 20.24 6.14 -0.37
C LEU A 168 21.10 6.34 -1.61
N ARG A 169 20.49 6.61 -2.78
CA ARG A 169 21.24 6.86 -4.01
C ARG A 169 22.11 8.12 -3.91
N ASP A 170 21.58 9.20 -3.33
CA ASP A 170 22.34 10.45 -3.22
C ASP A 170 23.39 10.40 -2.11
N VAL A 171 23.17 9.63 -1.03
CA VAL A 171 24.25 9.30 -0.07
C VAL A 171 25.43 8.64 -0.80
N TRP A 172 25.17 7.68 -1.70
CA TRP A 172 26.22 7.02 -2.47
C TRP A 172 26.82 7.88 -3.59
N LYS A 173 26.02 8.76 -4.20
CA LYS A 173 26.51 9.74 -5.18
C LYS A 173 27.59 10.64 -4.57
N HIS A 174 27.44 10.98 -3.29
CA HIS A 174 28.38 11.81 -2.53
C HIS A 174 29.42 11.02 -1.73
N ALA A 175 29.64 9.74 -2.05
CA ALA A 175 30.63 8.93 -1.37
C ALA A 175 32.04 9.52 -1.48
N ALA A 176 32.58 9.96 -0.35
CA ALA A 176 33.84 10.72 -0.29
C ALA A 176 34.99 9.96 0.37
N VAL A 177 34.71 8.93 1.19
CA VAL A 177 35.72 8.24 1.99
C VAL A 177 36.44 7.18 1.15
N ASP A 178 37.74 7.34 0.97
CA ASP A 178 38.58 6.33 0.32
C ASP A 178 38.82 5.14 1.26
N SER A 179 38.66 3.92 0.74
CA SER A 179 38.85 2.69 1.50
C SER A 179 39.45 1.58 0.63
N PRO A 180 39.95 0.49 1.24
CA PRO A 180 40.46 -0.67 0.50
C PRO A 180 39.46 -1.35 -0.44
N VAL A 181 38.15 -1.08 -0.28
CA VAL A 181 37.06 -1.63 -1.11
C VAL A 181 36.49 -0.58 -2.09
N GLY A 182 37.22 0.51 -2.31
CA GLY A 182 36.78 1.66 -3.10
C GLY A 182 36.14 2.75 -2.26
N LYS A 183 35.52 3.74 -2.91
CA LYS A 183 34.83 4.84 -2.21
C LYS A 183 33.58 4.33 -1.49
N VAL A 184 33.43 4.76 -0.24
CA VAL A 184 32.25 4.53 0.62
C VAL A 184 31.70 5.86 1.15
N PRO A 185 30.42 5.94 1.54
CA PRO A 185 29.83 7.19 2.03
C PRO A 185 30.43 7.70 3.34
N THR A 186 30.87 6.79 4.20
CA THR A 186 31.24 7.10 5.59
C THR A 186 32.23 6.08 6.13
N ASP A 187 32.94 6.41 7.20
CA ASP A 187 33.63 5.45 8.08
C ASP A 187 33.04 5.41 9.51
N ASN A 188 31.95 6.15 9.76
CA ASN A 188 31.16 6.04 10.98
C ASN A 188 30.41 4.69 10.99
N LEU A 189 30.53 3.94 12.08
CA LEU A 189 29.94 2.61 12.25
C LEU A 189 28.42 2.61 12.23
N GLU A 190 27.80 3.62 12.84
CA GLU A 190 26.35 3.76 12.94
C GLU A 190 25.76 3.98 11.55
N VAL A 191 26.19 5.05 10.87
CA VAL A 191 25.81 5.34 9.48
C VAL A 191 26.08 4.15 8.55
N ALA A 192 27.20 3.44 8.72
CA ALA A 192 27.48 2.24 7.93
C ALA A 192 26.49 1.10 8.22
N GLY A 193 26.11 0.91 9.49
CA GLY A 193 25.09 -0.03 9.92
C GLY A 193 23.71 0.30 9.37
N ASP A 194 23.28 1.55 9.50
CA ASP A 194 22.02 2.06 8.95
C ASP A 194 21.92 1.80 7.44
N LEU A 195 23.00 2.11 6.71
CA LEU A 195 23.04 1.92 5.27
C LEU A 195 22.99 0.43 4.90
N LEU A 196 23.74 -0.44 5.59
CA LEU A 196 23.66 -1.89 5.36
C LEU A 196 22.22 -2.39 5.52
N GLN A 197 21.55 -1.93 6.57
CA GLN A 197 20.19 -2.31 6.88
C GLN A 197 19.20 -1.80 5.82
N ALA A 198 19.20 -0.50 5.54
CA ALA A 198 18.28 0.11 4.57
C ALA A 198 18.49 -0.41 3.15
N MET A 199 19.74 -0.53 2.70
CA MET A 199 20.06 -1.07 1.37
C MET A 199 19.72 -2.55 1.26
N SER A 200 19.87 -3.34 2.33
CA SER A 200 19.42 -4.74 2.34
C SER A 200 17.92 -4.83 2.07
N ARG A 201 17.08 -4.04 2.77
CA ARG A 201 15.62 -4.02 2.51
C ARG A 201 15.33 -3.55 1.09
N MET A 202 16.01 -2.50 0.62
CA MET A 202 15.79 -1.96 -0.72
C MET A 202 16.18 -2.93 -1.82
N TYR A 203 17.23 -3.73 -1.63
CA TYR A 203 17.58 -4.81 -2.56
C TYR A 203 16.42 -5.80 -2.71
N TRP A 204 15.92 -6.34 -1.61
CA TRP A 204 14.84 -7.32 -1.66
C TRP A 204 13.54 -6.71 -2.20
N LEU A 205 13.18 -5.51 -1.76
CA LEU A 205 11.99 -4.77 -2.18
C LEU A 205 11.98 -4.52 -3.70
N THR A 206 13.12 -4.11 -4.27
CA THR A 206 13.19 -3.62 -5.65
C THR A 206 13.74 -4.63 -6.65
N GLY A 207 14.65 -5.51 -6.21
CA GLY A 207 15.48 -6.35 -7.07
C GLY A 207 16.64 -5.60 -7.75
N ASP A 208 16.96 -4.36 -7.34
CA ASP A 208 18.07 -3.58 -7.91
C ASP A 208 19.41 -4.03 -7.32
N ASP A 209 20.23 -4.68 -8.16
CA ASP A 209 21.56 -5.18 -7.81
C ASP A 209 22.52 -4.10 -7.29
N GLN A 210 22.27 -2.81 -7.60
CA GLN A 210 23.11 -1.73 -7.10
C GLN A 210 23.09 -1.66 -5.56
N TYR A 211 21.94 -1.89 -4.93
CA TYR A 211 21.82 -1.95 -3.47
C TYR A 211 22.60 -3.13 -2.90
N LYS A 212 22.53 -4.30 -3.54
CA LYS A 212 23.31 -5.48 -3.15
C LYS A 212 24.82 -5.21 -3.20
N GLU A 213 25.31 -4.62 -4.29
CA GLU A 213 26.75 -4.32 -4.43
C GLU A 213 27.23 -3.27 -3.42
N TRP A 214 26.41 -2.26 -3.13
CA TRP A 214 26.70 -1.29 -2.07
C TRP A 214 26.72 -1.92 -0.67
N THR A 215 25.76 -2.79 -0.37
CA THR A 215 25.72 -3.57 0.87
C THR A 215 26.96 -4.44 1.01
N PHE A 216 27.34 -5.19 -0.01
CA PHE A 216 28.56 -6.01 0.02
C PHE A 216 29.83 -5.18 0.16
N ARG A 217 29.90 -3.99 -0.45
CA ARG A 217 31.06 -3.11 -0.29
C ARG A 217 31.27 -2.70 1.16
N ILE A 218 30.21 -2.25 1.86
CA ILE A 218 30.32 -1.89 3.28
C ILE A 218 30.61 -3.14 4.13
N ALA A 219 29.97 -4.28 3.84
CA ALA A 219 30.23 -5.52 4.57
C ALA A 219 31.67 -6.01 4.42
N ASP A 220 32.24 -5.97 3.21
CA ASP A 220 33.64 -6.32 2.94
C ASP A 220 34.60 -5.41 3.73
N LEU A 221 34.29 -4.11 3.83
CA LEU A 221 35.09 -3.17 4.62
C LEU A 221 35.17 -3.62 6.08
N TYR A 222 34.04 -3.90 6.73
CA TYR A 222 34.00 -4.20 8.17
C TYR A 222 34.23 -5.67 8.54
N LEU A 223 34.16 -6.60 7.58
CA LEU A 223 34.52 -8.02 7.82
C LEU A 223 35.99 -8.33 7.52
N PHE A 224 36.65 -7.59 6.62
CA PHE A 224 38.02 -7.92 6.19
C PHE A 224 39.07 -6.83 6.40
N HIS A 225 38.70 -5.55 6.46
CA HIS A 225 39.67 -4.45 6.44
C HIS A 225 39.64 -3.56 7.69
N LYS A 226 38.46 -3.24 8.20
CA LYS A 226 38.20 -2.46 9.42
C LYS A 226 37.41 -3.33 10.40
N ARG A 227 37.98 -4.47 10.79
CA ARG A 227 37.26 -5.46 11.60
C ARG A 227 36.87 -4.90 12.95
N LEU A 228 35.63 -5.13 13.36
CA LEU A 228 35.12 -4.69 14.67
C LEU A 228 35.98 -5.22 15.83
N LEU A 229 36.52 -6.43 15.69
CA LEU A 229 37.38 -7.05 16.70
C LEU A 229 38.85 -6.59 16.65
N ASP A 230 39.22 -5.64 15.77
CA ASP A 230 40.51 -4.96 15.82
C ASP A 230 40.43 -3.62 16.58
N MET A 231 39.22 -3.18 16.95
CA MET A 231 38.97 -1.94 17.68
C MET A 231 39.32 -2.07 19.17
N GLU A 232 39.44 -0.95 19.88
CA GLU A 232 39.72 -0.98 21.32
C GLU A 232 38.51 -1.45 22.14
N SER A 233 37.32 -0.96 21.79
CA SER A 233 36.06 -1.28 22.46
C SER A 233 34.99 -1.57 21.42
N LEU A 234 34.15 -2.56 21.72
CA LEU A 234 32.95 -2.90 20.96
C LEU A 234 31.74 -2.35 21.73
N ARG A 235 31.03 -1.40 21.13
CA ARG A 235 29.78 -0.87 21.65
C ARG A 235 28.63 -1.81 21.30
N LEU A 236 27.80 -2.14 22.29
CA LEU A 236 26.63 -3.02 22.15
C LEU A 236 25.31 -2.32 22.48
N ARG A 237 25.38 -1.04 22.86
CA ARG A 237 24.23 -0.14 22.97
C ARG A 237 24.02 0.62 21.66
N ASP A 238 22.78 1.04 21.47
CA ASP A 238 22.36 1.98 20.44
C ASP A 238 23.31 3.18 20.26
N HIS A 239 23.35 3.71 19.04
CA HIS A 239 24.35 4.61 18.49
C HIS A 239 25.76 3.97 18.44
N GLY A 240 25.85 2.81 17.80
CA GLY A 240 27.12 2.18 17.41
C GLY A 240 27.08 0.65 17.24
N CYS A 241 25.96 -0.01 17.54
CA CYS A 241 25.81 -1.46 17.38
C CYS A 241 25.07 -1.86 16.08
N GLU A 242 24.55 -0.89 15.33
CA GLU A 242 23.74 -1.03 14.11
C GLU A 242 24.51 -1.77 13.02
N ILE A 243 25.85 -1.63 13.03
CA ILE A 243 26.75 -2.36 12.14
C ILE A 243 26.62 -3.88 12.29
N ILE A 244 26.36 -4.39 13.51
CA ILE A 244 26.28 -5.83 13.77
C ILE A 244 25.01 -6.39 13.11
N GLY A 245 23.87 -5.73 13.28
CA GLY A 245 22.62 -6.07 12.60
C GLY A 245 22.77 -5.95 11.08
N GLY A 246 23.33 -4.84 10.60
CA GLY A 246 23.60 -4.63 9.17
C GLY A 246 24.47 -5.72 8.54
N LEU A 247 25.52 -6.17 9.23
CA LEU A 247 26.37 -7.28 8.78
C LEU A 247 25.61 -8.60 8.71
N SER A 248 24.71 -8.88 9.65
CA SER A 248 23.87 -10.09 9.57
C SER A 248 22.90 -10.07 8.38
N GLU A 249 22.52 -8.90 7.89
CA GLU A 249 21.63 -8.80 6.73
C GLU A 249 22.37 -8.89 5.41
N ALA A 250 23.57 -8.31 5.33
CA ALA A 250 24.51 -8.62 4.26
C ALA A 250 24.81 -10.13 4.19
N TYR A 251 24.86 -10.81 5.35
CA TYR A 251 25.03 -12.26 5.44
C TYR A 251 23.84 -13.04 4.87
N VAL A 252 22.60 -12.57 5.07
CA VAL A 252 21.40 -13.14 4.41
C VAL A 252 21.51 -13.00 2.89
N ILE A 253 21.85 -11.81 2.38
CA ILE A 253 22.00 -11.62 0.93
C ILE A 253 23.10 -12.54 0.38
N ALA A 254 24.25 -12.61 1.05
CA ALA A 254 25.33 -13.50 0.63
C ALA A 254 24.87 -14.97 0.60
N ARG A 255 24.13 -15.44 1.62
CA ARG A 255 23.65 -16.83 1.68
C ARG A 255 22.83 -17.23 0.44
N HIS A 256 21.99 -16.31 -0.04
CA HIS A 256 21.00 -16.56 -1.08
C HIS A 256 21.49 -16.19 -2.49
N GLU A 257 22.34 -15.17 -2.60
CA GLU A 257 22.73 -14.57 -3.89
C GLU A 257 24.22 -14.78 -4.23
N ASP A 258 25.09 -15.00 -3.25
CA ASP A 258 26.53 -15.16 -3.48
C ASP A 258 27.16 -16.15 -2.48
N ARG A 259 27.13 -17.43 -2.86
CA ARG A 259 27.64 -18.51 -2.01
C ARG A 259 29.12 -18.32 -1.65
N GLN A 260 29.94 -17.76 -2.55
CA GLN A 260 31.37 -17.58 -2.28
C GLN A 260 31.60 -16.51 -1.22
N ARG A 261 30.88 -15.38 -1.30
CA ARG A 261 30.90 -14.35 -0.25
C ARG A 261 30.38 -14.90 1.07
N TYR A 262 29.29 -15.67 1.07
CA TYR A 262 28.74 -16.29 2.28
C TYR A 262 29.78 -17.16 3.01
N GLU A 263 30.49 -18.04 2.31
CA GLU A 263 31.52 -18.89 2.93
C GLU A 263 32.68 -18.08 3.53
N ARG A 264 32.96 -16.89 2.98
CA ARG A 264 33.98 -15.97 3.51
C ARG A 264 33.47 -15.14 4.68
N TYR A 265 32.22 -14.69 4.64
CA TYR A 265 31.60 -13.89 5.71
C TYR A 265 31.35 -14.71 6.97
N LYS A 266 30.93 -15.98 6.81
CA LYS A 266 30.59 -16.87 7.91
C LYS A 266 31.63 -16.89 9.04
N PRO A 267 32.92 -17.22 8.81
CA PRO A 267 33.90 -17.27 9.89
C PRO A 267 34.15 -15.91 10.56
N GLU A 268 34.02 -14.79 9.84
CA GLU A 268 34.24 -13.46 10.42
C GLU A 268 33.04 -13.00 11.26
N LEU A 269 31.82 -13.21 10.78
CA LEU A 269 30.60 -12.89 11.55
C LEU A 269 30.48 -13.77 12.80
N TYR A 270 30.81 -15.07 12.69
CA TYR A 270 30.82 -15.97 13.85
C TYR A 270 31.81 -15.53 14.93
N LYS A 271 32.99 -15.01 14.58
CA LYS A 271 33.94 -14.49 15.58
C LYS A 271 33.33 -13.35 16.37
N ILE A 272 32.60 -12.44 15.72
CA ILE A 272 31.94 -11.30 16.37
C ILE A 272 30.86 -11.81 17.34
N LEU A 273 29.95 -12.66 16.88
CA LEU A 273 28.85 -13.16 17.72
C LEU A 273 29.34 -14.07 18.85
N ASP A 274 30.37 -14.90 18.61
CA ASP A 274 31.00 -15.71 19.65
C ASP A 274 31.73 -14.84 20.69
N PHE A 275 32.37 -13.75 20.27
CA PHE A 275 33.00 -12.80 21.20
C PHE A 275 31.95 -12.17 22.10
N ILE A 276 30.84 -11.67 21.52
CA ILE A 276 29.73 -11.09 22.27
C ILE A 276 29.13 -12.13 23.22
N SER A 277 28.90 -13.37 22.78
CA SER A 277 28.36 -14.44 23.63
C SER A 277 29.22 -14.73 24.87
N ARG A 278 30.55 -14.57 24.76
CA ARG A 278 31.49 -14.88 25.86
C ARG A 278 31.80 -13.69 26.77
N HIS A 279 31.83 -12.49 26.20
CA HIS A 279 32.37 -11.30 26.89
C HIS A 279 31.38 -10.14 26.93
N GLY A 280 30.38 -10.15 26.05
CA GLY A 280 29.36 -9.10 25.88
C GLY A 280 28.18 -9.18 26.84
N LEU A 281 28.01 -10.30 27.54
CA LEU A 281 26.82 -10.60 28.33
C LEU A 281 27.15 -10.76 29.81
N ASP A 282 26.22 -10.36 30.67
CA ASP A 282 26.23 -10.71 32.08
C ASP A 282 25.75 -12.15 32.34
N ASP A 283 25.66 -12.54 33.61
CA ASP A 283 25.23 -13.87 34.04
C ASP A 283 23.79 -14.20 33.61
N ASP A 284 22.93 -13.18 33.51
CA ASP A 284 21.54 -13.31 33.09
C ASP A 284 21.40 -13.32 31.56
N GLY A 285 22.46 -12.96 30.83
CA GLY A 285 22.44 -12.84 29.39
C GLY A 285 22.04 -11.44 28.93
N MET A 286 22.02 -10.44 29.79
CA MET A 286 21.82 -9.05 29.38
C MET A 286 23.14 -8.49 28.84
N MET A 287 23.06 -7.62 27.84
CA MET A 287 24.25 -7.04 27.20
C MET A 287 24.81 -5.87 28.00
N TYR A 288 26.12 -5.82 28.16
CA TYR A 288 26.81 -4.61 28.64
C TYR A 288 26.73 -3.50 27.60
N ILE A 289 26.84 -2.24 28.00
CA ILE A 289 26.87 -1.09 27.06
C ILE A 289 28.05 -1.20 26.08
N SER A 290 29.22 -1.61 26.57
CA SER A 290 30.44 -1.77 25.77
C SER A 290 31.45 -2.70 26.44
N VAL A 291 32.30 -3.34 25.62
CA VAL A 291 33.30 -4.31 26.06
C VAL A 291 34.65 -4.03 25.41
N ASN A 292 35.73 -4.10 26.19
CA ASN A 292 37.08 -4.01 25.65
C ASN A 292 37.40 -5.27 24.85
N VAL A 293 37.75 -5.11 23.58
CA VAL A 293 37.96 -6.25 22.68
C VAL A 293 39.22 -7.05 23.03
N LYS A 294 40.23 -6.38 23.62
CA LYS A 294 41.52 -7.00 23.97
C LYS A 294 41.46 -7.80 25.27
N THR A 295 40.74 -7.30 26.27
CA THR A 295 40.66 -7.93 27.59
C THR A 295 39.40 -8.79 27.76
N GLY A 296 38.34 -8.50 27.01
CA GLY A 296 37.01 -9.11 27.21
C GLY A 296 36.27 -8.58 28.44
N GLU A 297 36.77 -7.52 29.08
CA GLU A 297 36.13 -6.90 30.25
C GLU A 297 35.15 -5.78 29.83
N PRO A 298 34.01 -5.62 30.53
CA PRO A 298 33.09 -4.51 30.27
C PRO A 298 33.77 -3.16 30.50
N THR A 299 33.77 -2.29 29.48
CA THR A 299 34.26 -0.90 29.62
C THR A 299 33.24 0.00 30.30
N ALA A 300 31.96 -0.38 30.26
CA ALA A 300 30.89 0.20 31.04
C ALA A 300 30.02 -0.94 31.60
N LYS A 301 29.91 -1.03 32.93
CA LYS A 301 29.19 -2.12 33.62
C LYS A 301 27.67 -2.03 33.54
N GLY A 302 27.13 -0.92 33.03
CA GLY A 302 25.71 -0.77 32.80
C GLY A 302 25.19 -1.76 31.76
N ILE A 303 23.92 -2.13 31.90
CA ILE A 303 23.21 -2.97 30.92
C ILE A 303 22.60 -2.05 29.87
N THR A 304 22.67 -2.48 28.60
CA THR A 304 22.07 -1.75 27.49
C THR A 304 20.54 -1.90 27.49
N ASP A 305 19.86 -0.83 27.09
CA ASP A 305 18.43 -0.74 26.83
C ASP A 305 18.06 -1.32 25.45
N GLY A 306 18.86 -1.08 24.42
CA GLY A 306 18.66 -1.61 23.05
C GLY A 306 19.20 -3.03 22.81
N TRP A 307 19.23 -3.91 23.81
CA TRP A 307 19.86 -5.25 23.71
C TRP A 307 19.25 -6.12 22.59
N GLY A 308 17.97 -5.92 22.28
CA GLY A 308 17.29 -6.61 21.18
C GLY A 308 17.96 -6.39 19.82
N TYR A 309 18.66 -5.26 19.63
CA TYR A 309 19.23 -4.86 18.34
C TYR A 309 20.34 -5.81 17.90
N VAL A 310 21.22 -6.17 18.85
CA VAL A 310 22.32 -7.11 18.58
C VAL A 310 21.80 -8.55 18.52
N TYR A 311 20.77 -8.88 19.30
CA TYR A 311 20.17 -10.22 19.24
C TYR A 311 19.45 -10.54 17.94
N ASP A 312 19.02 -9.52 17.19
CA ASP A 312 18.54 -9.72 15.82
C ASP A 312 19.62 -10.37 14.94
N ALA A 313 20.90 -10.00 15.12
CA ALA A 313 22.00 -10.64 14.40
C ALA A 313 22.21 -12.11 14.82
N PHE A 314 22.08 -12.40 16.12
CA PHE A 314 22.13 -13.77 16.65
C PHE A 314 21.03 -14.63 16.04
N LEU A 315 19.80 -14.13 16.04
CA LEU A 315 18.65 -14.85 15.49
C LEU A 315 18.70 -14.95 13.97
N THR A 316 19.22 -13.94 13.29
CA THR A 316 19.42 -13.98 11.84
C THR A 316 20.40 -15.08 11.45
N VAL A 317 21.58 -15.14 12.08
CA VAL A 317 22.54 -16.24 11.83
C VAL A 317 21.95 -17.59 12.23
N ALA A 318 21.24 -17.66 13.36
CA ALA A 318 20.56 -18.89 13.77
C ALA A 318 19.48 -19.35 12.80
N ALA A 319 18.77 -18.44 12.13
CA ALA A 319 17.78 -18.78 11.11
C ALA A 319 18.43 -19.24 9.80
N VAL A 320 19.51 -18.56 9.39
CA VAL A 320 20.23 -18.83 8.15
C VAL A 320 21.01 -20.15 8.19
N ASP A 321 21.66 -20.43 9.32
CA ASP A 321 22.60 -21.55 9.47
C ASP A 321 22.10 -22.70 10.36
N ASP A 322 20.90 -22.58 10.92
CA ASP A 322 20.37 -23.49 11.94
C ASP A 322 21.27 -23.62 13.19
N GLU A 323 21.91 -22.52 13.60
CA GLU A 323 22.82 -22.48 14.75
C GLU A 323 22.06 -22.38 16.08
N GLN A 324 22.03 -23.49 16.82
CA GLN A 324 21.28 -23.59 18.08
C GLN A 324 21.87 -22.72 19.20
N ARG A 325 23.21 -22.56 19.28
CA ARG A 325 23.84 -21.83 20.39
C ARG A 325 23.37 -20.38 20.50
N PHE A 326 23.18 -19.72 19.35
CA PHE A 326 22.70 -18.35 19.30
C PHE A 326 21.20 -18.25 19.67
N ARG A 327 20.37 -19.26 19.32
CA ARG A 327 18.97 -19.35 19.80
C ARG A 327 18.91 -19.50 21.31
N ASP A 328 19.69 -20.42 21.85
CA ASP A 328 19.72 -20.71 23.29
C ASP A 328 20.18 -19.48 24.10
N THR A 329 21.10 -18.69 23.54
CA THR A 329 21.56 -17.42 24.15
C THR A 329 20.40 -16.42 24.25
N VAL A 330 19.65 -16.21 23.18
CA VAL A 330 18.50 -15.29 23.15
C VAL A 330 17.38 -15.76 24.09
N ILE A 331 17.08 -17.06 24.09
CA ILE A 331 16.06 -17.65 24.98
C ILE A 331 16.47 -17.46 26.44
N ARG A 332 17.75 -17.63 26.80
CA ARG A 332 18.25 -17.38 28.15
C ARG A 332 17.98 -15.95 28.60
N THR A 333 18.29 -14.98 27.74
CA THR A 333 18.04 -13.56 28.02
C THR A 333 16.56 -13.29 28.24
N LEU A 334 15.69 -13.80 27.35
CA LEU A 334 14.23 -13.65 27.51
C LEU A 334 13.70 -14.30 28.79
N ILE A 335 14.24 -15.46 29.21
CA ILE A 335 13.83 -16.08 30.48
C ILE A 335 14.16 -15.17 31.66
N ASN A 336 15.32 -14.53 31.64
CA ASN A 336 15.85 -13.72 32.75
C ASN A 336 15.43 -12.25 32.72
N VAL A 337 14.88 -11.74 31.61
CA VAL A 337 14.49 -10.31 31.49
C VAL A 337 13.50 -9.88 32.57
N ASN A 338 12.71 -10.81 33.11
CA ASN A 338 11.77 -10.54 34.20
C ASN A 338 12.43 -10.03 35.49
N LYS A 339 13.73 -10.26 35.68
CA LYS A 339 14.56 -9.75 36.78
C LYS A 339 14.87 -8.26 36.63
N VAL A 340 14.81 -7.74 35.41
CA VAL A 340 15.02 -6.32 35.11
C VAL A 340 13.74 -5.56 35.45
N VAL A 341 13.87 -4.48 36.20
CA VAL A 341 12.80 -3.50 36.47
C VAL A 341 13.26 -2.17 35.89
N LEU A 342 12.65 -1.70 34.80
CA LEU A 342 13.25 -0.60 34.04
C LEU A 342 13.37 0.68 34.86
N ASP A 343 12.45 0.96 35.80
CA ASP A 343 12.49 2.16 36.66
C ASP A 343 13.40 2.03 37.89
N GLU A 344 13.95 0.83 38.18
CA GLU A 344 14.69 0.54 39.42
C GLU A 344 16.07 -0.12 39.18
N THR A 345 16.38 -0.56 37.97
CA THR A 345 17.61 -1.33 37.69
C THR A 345 18.84 -0.42 37.69
N GLU A 346 19.66 -0.50 38.74
CA GLU A 346 21.01 0.06 38.75
C GLU A 346 21.81 -0.49 37.56
N GLY A 347 22.11 0.35 36.56
CA GLY A 347 22.92 -0.02 35.39
C GLY A 347 22.29 0.36 34.05
N ILE A 348 20.98 0.58 33.99
CA ILE A 348 20.34 1.37 32.94
C ILE A 348 20.38 2.81 33.47
N ALA A 349 21.22 3.68 32.91
CA ALA A 349 21.67 4.89 33.60
C ALA A 349 20.55 5.90 33.93
N GLY A 350 20.29 6.16 35.23
CA GLY A 350 19.45 7.26 35.72
C GLY A 350 17.94 6.95 35.78
N PRO A 351 17.07 7.90 36.19
CA PRO A 351 15.62 7.73 36.02
C PRO A 351 15.35 7.46 34.54
N VAL A 352 14.89 6.25 34.23
CA VAL A 352 14.87 5.76 32.85
C VAL A 352 13.84 6.56 32.05
N SER A 353 14.31 7.16 30.97
CA SER A 353 13.46 7.90 30.03
C SER A 353 12.46 6.96 29.36
N ALA A 354 11.34 7.49 28.91
CA ALA A 354 10.34 6.73 28.16
C ALA A 354 10.94 6.09 26.90
N ASP A 355 11.87 6.78 26.26
CA ASP A 355 12.62 6.33 25.08
C ASP A 355 13.46 5.07 25.38
N GLN A 356 14.32 5.12 26.41
CA GLN A 356 15.11 3.95 26.82
C GLN A 356 14.23 2.75 27.23
N MET A 357 13.07 3.01 27.86
CA MET A 357 12.10 1.95 28.13
C MET A 357 11.52 1.38 26.84
N ALA A 358 11.20 2.24 25.88
CA ALA A 358 10.66 1.86 24.59
C ALA A 358 11.63 0.93 23.86
N ASP A 359 12.92 1.24 23.80
CA ASP A 359 13.98 0.43 23.15
C ASP A 359 14.06 -0.99 23.71
N SER A 360 14.06 -1.10 25.05
CA SER A 360 14.07 -2.39 25.74
C SER A 360 12.81 -3.22 25.47
N LEU A 361 11.65 -2.56 25.51
CA LEU A 361 10.37 -3.21 25.29
C LEU A 361 10.21 -3.66 23.84
N GLU A 362 10.57 -2.83 22.86
CA GLU A 362 10.50 -3.21 21.45
C GLU A 362 11.47 -4.32 21.10
N GLY A 363 12.70 -4.28 21.63
CA GLY A 363 13.67 -5.34 21.48
C GLY A 363 13.13 -6.68 21.98
N ALA A 364 12.51 -6.68 23.18
CA ALA A 364 11.86 -7.88 23.71
C ALA A 364 10.70 -8.36 22.82
N ILE A 365 9.80 -7.46 22.42
CA ILE A 365 8.63 -7.81 21.59
C ILE A 365 9.07 -8.42 20.26
N ASN A 366 10.13 -7.88 19.65
CA ASN A 366 10.69 -8.41 18.40
C ASN A 366 11.15 -9.86 18.54
N LEU A 367 11.90 -10.16 19.61
CA LEU A 367 12.41 -11.50 19.88
C LEU A 367 11.30 -12.48 20.33
N LEU A 368 10.31 -12.00 21.09
CA LEU A 368 9.20 -12.79 21.63
C LEU A 368 8.25 -13.31 20.54
N ASN A 369 8.14 -12.60 19.41
CA ASN A 369 7.44 -13.10 18.24
C ASN A 369 8.01 -14.44 17.73
N ARG A 370 9.30 -14.70 17.98
CA ARG A 370 9.99 -15.92 17.54
C ARG A 370 10.11 -16.96 18.64
N PHE A 371 10.37 -16.50 19.86
CA PHE A 371 10.55 -17.37 21.03
C PHE A 371 9.63 -16.89 22.16
N PRO A 372 8.36 -17.33 22.19
CA PRO A 372 7.43 -16.90 23.23
C PRO A 372 7.87 -17.45 24.59
N VAL A 373 8.29 -16.55 25.48
CA VAL A 373 8.69 -16.85 26.86
C VAL A 373 7.71 -16.19 27.83
N ALA A 374 6.99 -16.99 28.61
CA ALA A 374 5.90 -16.50 29.46
C ALA A 374 6.34 -15.43 30.48
N SER A 375 7.52 -15.59 31.10
CA SER A 375 8.06 -14.60 32.05
C SER A 375 8.37 -13.26 31.37
N ALA A 376 8.88 -13.28 30.14
CA ALA A 376 9.12 -12.09 29.34
C ALA A 376 7.83 -11.41 28.87
N LEU A 377 6.80 -12.17 28.48
CA LEU A 377 5.50 -11.60 28.10
C LEU A 377 4.85 -10.88 29.30
N ALA A 378 4.94 -11.47 30.50
CA ALA A 378 4.49 -10.83 31.73
C ALA A 378 5.32 -9.59 32.09
N TRP A 379 6.64 -9.62 31.84
CA TRP A 379 7.52 -8.47 31.97
C TRP A 379 7.11 -7.33 31.04
N VAL A 380 6.87 -7.61 29.75
CA VAL A 380 6.38 -6.62 28.78
C VAL A 380 5.08 -5.97 29.28
N ASP A 381 4.11 -6.75 29.75
CA ASP A 381 2.85 -6.21 30.28
C ASP A 381 3.04 -5.27 31.48
N ARG A 382 3.95 -5.64 32.38
CA ARG A 382 4.28 -4.83 33.56
C ARG A 382 4.96 -3.51 33.17
N GLU A 383 5.99 -3.58 32.34
CA GLU A 383 6.77 -2.39 31.95
C GLU A 383 5.99 -1.47 30.99
N MET A 384 5.15 -2.01 30.11
CA MET A 384 4.24 -1.19 29.29
C MET A 384 3.27 -0.36 30.14
N ALA A 385 2.81 -0.90 31.28
CA ALA A 385 1.95 -0.14 32.19
C ALA A 385 2.65 1.08 32.79
N VAL A 386 3.96 0.96 33.05
CA VAL A 386 4.82 2.06 33.52
C VAL A 386 5.04 3.08 32.39
N LEU A 387 5.40 2.62 31.18
CA LEU A 387 5.55 3.49 30.00
C LEU A 387 4.29 4.32 29.73
N PHE A 388 3.11 3.69 29.75
CA PHE A 388 1.83 4.38 29.61
C PHE A 388 1.58 5.42 30.71
N GLY A 389 2.15 5.23 31.90
CA GLY A 389 2.05 6.18 33.01
C GLY A 389 2.86 7.46 32.80
N LYS A 390 3.85 7.45 31.90
CA LYS A 390 4.67 8.63 31.58
C LYS A 390 3.97 9.62 30.64
N GLN A 391 2.90 9.23 29.93
CA GLN A 391 2.16 10.14 29.03
C GLN A 391 1.38 11.20 29.82
N ARG A 392 1.71 12.45 29.56
CA ARG A 392 1.07 13.63 30.16
C ARG A 392 -0.39 13.79 29.70
N PRO A 393 -1.20 14.65 30.37
CA PRO A 393 -2.59 14.91 29.97
C PRO A 393 -2.77 15.42 28.53
N ASP A 394 -1.81 16.20 28.02
CA ASP A 394 -1.80 16.75 26.65
C ASP A 394 -1.37 15.75 25.56
N GLY A 395 -0.98 14.52 25.95
CA GLY A 395 -0.58 13.45 25.04
C GLY A 395 0.92 13.38 24.77
N ILE A 396 1.68 14.40 25.15
CA ILE A 396 3.15 14.41 25.13
C ILE A 396 3.69 13.44 26.19
N ILE A 397 4.85 12.82 25.95
CA ILE A 397 5.51 11.96 26.95
C ILE A 397 6.65 12.75 27.59
N GLU A 398 7.74 12.99 26.85
CA GLU A 398 8.96 13.66 27.31
C GLU A 398 9.24 14.98 26.60
N ALA A 399 8.39 15.38 25.65
CA ALA A 399 8.44 16.66 24.93
C ALA A 399 9.57 16.78 23.89
N TRP A 400 10.21 15.67 23.52
CA TRP A 400 11.20 15.60 22.45
C TRP A 400 10.90 14.41 21.52
N TYR A 401 11.51 14.39 20.33
CA TYR A 401 11.21 13.46 19.23
C TYR A 401 11.15 11.96 19.62
N GLY A 402 11.91 11.52 20.63
CA GLY A 402 11.87 10.14 21.17
C GLY A 402 10.50 9.70 21.71
N ASP A 403 9.56 10.62 21.90
CA ASP A 403 8.15 10.28 22.15
C ASP A 403 7.58 9.34 21.07
N GLY A 404 8.08 9.41 19.84
CA GLY A 404 7.62 8.52 18.78
C GLY A 404 8.09 7.08 18.95
N ASN A 405 9.26 6.81 19.53
CA ASN A 405 9.68 5.46 19.90
C ASN A 405 8.71 4.85 20.93
N SER A 406 8.25 5.65 21.89
CA SER A 406 7.18 5.22 22.81
C SER A 406 5.88 4.85 22.07
N ALA A 407 5.50 5.62 21.04
CA ALA A 407 4.33 5.34 20.21
C ALA A 407 4.52 4.08 19.33
N ARG A 408 5.71 3.87 18.78
CA ARG A 408 6.10 2.66 18.05
C ARG A 408 5.96 1.42 18.93
N THR A 409 6.58 1.44 20.12
CA THR A 409 6.51 0.33 21.07
C THR A 409 5.08 0.04 21.49
N ALA A 410 4.25 1.07 21.70
CA ALA A 410 2.83 0.91 21.95
C ALA A 410 2.07 0.28 20.77
N MET A 411 2.39 0.61 19.52
CA MET A 411 1.83 -0.05 18.34
C MET A 411 2.28 -1.52 18.24
N MET A 412 3.56 -1.82 18.46
CA MET A 412 4.08 -3.19 18.49
C MET A 412 3.38 -4.03 19.56
N TYR A 413 3.19 -3.44 20.75
CA TYR A 413 2.43 -4.06 21.84
C TYR A 413 0.97 -4.29 21.46
N ALA A 414 0.29 -3.32 20.83
CA ALA A 414 -1.07 -3.48 20.36
C ALA A 414 -1.20 -4.66 19.39
N LEU A 415 -0.28 -4.74 18.40
CA LEU A 415 -0.27 -5.83 17.42
C LEU A 415 0.06 -7.18 18.04
N TYR A 416 0.94 -7.24 19.03
CA TYR A 416 1.13 -8.46 19.83
C TYR A 416 -0.20 -8.91 20.46
N LYS A 417 -0.90 -7.99 21.12
CA LYS A 417 -2.18 -8.27 21.79
C LYS A 417 -3.32 -8.61 20.83
N THR A 418 -3.28 -8.14 19.59
CA THR A 418 -4.28 -8.47 18.57
C THR A 418 -3.85 -9.56 17.60
N GLN A 419 -2.64 -10.11 17.77
CA GLN A 419 -2.02 -11.01 16.79
C GLN A 419 -1.94 -10.39 15.38
N GLY A 420 -1.70 -9.08 15.28
CA GLY A 420 -1.58 -8.35 14.02
C GLY A 420 -2.90 -7.81 13.46
N ILE A 421 -4.02 -8.01 14.14
CA ILE A 421 -5.35 -7.60 13.66
C ILE A 421 -5.63 -6.15 14.05
N THR A 422 -6.14 -5.34 13.10
CA THR A 422 -6.56 -3.95 13.36
C THR A 422 -8.01 -3.70 12.90
N PRO A 423 -8.81 -2.90 13.62
CA PRO A 423 -10.16 -2.54 13.18
C PRO A 423 -10.11 -1.34 12.22
N SER A 424 -11.01 -1.30 11.24
CA SER A 424 -11.22 -0.16 10.32
C SER A 424 -12.72 0.11 10.15
N PRO A 425 -13.22 1.32 10.49
CA PRO A 425 -12.50 2.39 11.17
C PRO A 425 -12.22 2.02 12.64
N TRP A 426 -11.07 2.45 13.16
CA TRP A 426 -10.81 2.37 14.60
C TRP A 426 -11.68 3.39 15.37
N ARG A 427 -12.10 3.04 16.58
CA ARG A 427 -12.88 3.93 17.47
C ARG A 427 -12.48 3.69 18.92
N ASP A 428 -12.57 4.73 19.75
CA ASP A 428 -12.08 4.72 21.14
C ASP A 428 -12.76 3.69 22.06
N ASP A 429 -13.96 3.25 21.69
CA ASP A 429 -14.73 2.25 22.42
C ASP A 429 -14.63 0.84 21.83
N VAL A 430 -13.99 0.65 20.67
CA VAL A 430 -13.85 -0.67 20.03
C VAL A 430 -12.64 -1.38 20.63
N GLN A 431 -12.90 -2.41 21.43
CA GLN A 431 -11.91 -3.30 22.02
C GLN A 431 -11.72 -4.50 21.11
N ILE A 432 -10.47 -4.78 20.73
CA ILE A 432 -10.09 -5.98 19.97
C ILE A 432 -8.87 -6.62 20.60
N GLY A 433 -8.93 -7.92 20.89
CA GLY A 433 -7.80 -8.68 21.39
C GLY A 433 -7.83 -10.09 20.85
N ALA A 434 -6.68 -10.72 20.76
CA ALA A 434 -6.58 -12.07 20.26
C ALA A 434 -5.62 -12.94 21.08
N ASP A 435 -5.90 -14.23 21.09
CA ASP A 435 -5.02 -15.27 21.60
C ASP A 435 -4.78 -16.30 20.50
N ARG A 436 -3.56 -16.82 20.41
CA ARG A 436 -3.17 -17.85 19.45
C ARG A 436 -2.66 -19.06 20.19
N ASP A 437 -3.32 -20.20 20.01
CA ASP A 437 -2.87 -21.44 20.63
C ASP A 437 -1.79 -22.18 19.82
N ARG A 438 -1.33 -23.29 20.39
CA ARG A 438 -0.25 -24.12 19.83
C ARG A 438 -0.63 -24.79 18.50
N ASP A 439 -1.91 -24.98 18.26
CA ASP A 439 -2.43 -25.55 17.02
C ASP A 439 -2.63 -24.47 15.94
N GLY A 440 -2.29 -23.22 16.26
CA GLY A 440 -2.38 -22.08 15.36
C GLY A 440 -3.80 -21.52 15.23
N VAL A 441 -4.72 -21.92 16.12
CA VAL A 441 -6.07 -21.36 16.17
C VAL A 441 -6.00 -19.98 16.82
N VAL A 442 -6.57 -18.99 16.14
CA VAL A 442 -6.66 -17.60 16.63
C VAL A 442 -8.06 -17.35 17.15
N ARG A 443 -8.16 -16.96 18.42
CA ARG A 443 -9.38 -16.54 19.09
C ARG A 443 -9.39 -15.03 19.18
N VAL A 444 -10.27 -14.37 18.45
CA VAL A 444 -10.43 -12.91 18.44
C VAL A 444 -11.65 -12.52 19.25
N TYR A 445 -11.44 -11.70 20.27
CA TYR A 445 -12.47 -11.06 21.07
C TYR A 445 -12.68 -9.64 20.55
N VAL A 446 -13.94 -9.28 20.22
CA VAL A 446 -14.29 -7.92 19.81
C VAL A 446 -15.49 -7.42 20.60
N ARG A 447 -15.42 -6.20 21.14
CA ARG A 447 -16.54 -5.55 21.86
C ARG A 447 -16.51 -4.05 21.62
N SER A 448 -17.67 -3.39 21.61
CA SER A 448 -17.75 -1.93 21.59
C SER A 448 -18.85 -1.41 22.50
N GLU A 449 -18.78 -0.14 22.90
CA GLU A 449 -19.85 0.49 23.71
C GLU A 449 -21.04 0.93 22.84
N TYR A 450 -20.81 1.28 21.59
CA TYR A 450 -21.85 1.64 20.60
C TYR A 450 -21.83 0.69 19.41
N PRO A 451 -22.93 0.55 18.63
CA PRO A 451 -22.91 -0.27 17.43
C PRO A 451 -21.76 0.11 16.50
N TRP A 452 -21.14 -0.90 15.90
CA TRP A 452 -20.01 -0.71 15.01
C TRP A 452 -20.16 -1.58 13.77
N ALA A 453 -19.84 -0.98 12.62
CA ALA A 453 -19.81 -1.62 11.32
C ALA A 453 -18.52 -1.18 10.62
N GLY A 454 -17.75 -2.16 10.16
CA GLY A 454 -16.44 -1.93 9.57
C GLY A 454 -15.79 -3.22 9.13
N ARG A 455 -14.47 -3.28 9.20
CA ARG A 455 -13.64 -4.43 8.81
C ARG A 455 -12.61 -4.75 9.88
N LEU A 456 -12.36 -6.04 10.09
CA LEU A 456 -11.13 -6.50 10.73
C LEU A 456 -10.07 -6.68 9.64
N ARG A 457 -8.98 -5.94 9.74
CA ARG A 457 -7.83 -6.06 8.85
C ARG A 457 -6.82 -6.98 9.48
N PHE A 458 -6.51 -8.07 8.79
CA PHE A 458 -5.53 -9.04 9.23
C PHE A 458 -4.18 -8.70 8.62
N ASP A 459 -3.11 -8.97 9.35
CA ASP A 459 -1.77 -8.86 8.79
C ASP A 459 -1.58 -9.89 7.66
N ARG A 460 -0.60 -9.63 6.82
CA ARG A 460 -0.19 -10.46 5.68
C ARG A 460 1.29 -10.81 5.83
N PRO A 461 1.82 -11.80 5.12
CA PRO A 461 3.25 -12.06 5.15
C PRO A 461 4.02 -10.97 4.39
N ARG A 462 4.14 -9.78 5.00
CA ARG A 462 4.76 -8.55 4.46
C ARG A 462 6.20 -8.78 4.01
N HIS A 463 6.97 -9.58 4.75
CA HIS A 463 8.32 -10.00 4.40
C HIS A 463 8.37 -10.60 2.99
N ARG A 464 7.34 -11.37 2.60
CA ARG A 464 7.28 -12.04 1.30
C ARG A 464 6.52 -11.23 0.25
N GLU A 465 5.36 -10.69 0.61
CA GLU A 465 4.48 -9.96 -0.32
C GLU A 465 5.03 -8.59 -0.70
N TYR A 466 5.58 -7.85 0.26
CA TYR A 466 6.09 -6.50 0.02
C TYR A 466 7.58 -6.53 -0.23
N LEU A 467 8.34 -7.14 0.67
CA LEU A 467 9.80 -7.05 0.66
C LEU A 467 10.46 -8.14 -0.17
N ARG A 468 9.78 -9.24 -0.52
CA ARG A 468 10.37 -10.39 -1.24
C ARG A 468 11.59 -11.00 -0.53
N LEU A 469 11.62 -10.93 0.80
CA LEU A 469 12.65 -11.55 1.62
C LEU A 469 12.60 -13.08 1.45
N PRO A 470 13.76 -13.76 1.45
CA PRO A 470 13.81 -15.21 1.30
C PRO A 470 13.37 -15.96 2.57
N LEU A 471 13.38 -15.29 3.71
CA LEU A 471 12.85 -15.75 4.99
C LEU A 471 12.50 -14.54 5.87
N ASP A 472 11.54 -14.70 6.77
CA ASP A 472 11.27 -13.70 7.81
C ASP A 472 12.32 -13.82 8.93
N TYR A 473 13.47 -13.16 8.82
CA TYR A 473 14.50 -13.12 9.87
C TYR A 473 14.27 -11.94 10.83
N ALA A 474 14.83 -12.03 12.04
CA ALA A 474 14.73 -10.97 13.05
C ALA A 474 15.56 -9.77 12.60
N ARG A 475 14.96 -8.59 12.58
CA ARG A 475 15.59 -7.38 12.06
C ARG A 475 15.02 -6.15 12.76
N ILE A 476 15.84 -5.15 13.00
CA ILE A 476 15.43 -3.91 13.64
C ILE A 476 14.48 -3.11 12.74
N ASN A 477 13.63 -2.28 13.36
CA ASN A 477 12.63 -1.42 12.72
C ASN A 477 11.53 -2.16 11.95
N GLN A 478 11.41 -3.47 12.15
CA GLN A 478 10.25 -4.23 11.70
C GLN A 478 9.09 -4.14 12.70
N PHE A 479 7.87 -4.24 12.18
CA PHE A 479 6.72 -4.66 12.98
C PHE A 479 6.57 -6.17 12.85
N PRO A 480 6.70 -6.96 13.93
CA PRO A 480 6.67 -8.42 13.84
C PRO A 480 5.36 -8.96 13.26
N GLU A 481 5.46 -9.99 12.42
CA GLU A 481 4.32 -10.70 11.84
C GLU A 481 3.82 -11.77 12.84
N TRP A 482 2.70 -11.52 13.53
CA TRP A 482 2.17 -12.42 14.56
C TRP A 482 1.28 -13.54 14.00
N PHE A 483 0.13 -13.14 13.45
CA PHE A 483 -0.72 -14.02 12.66
C PHE A 483 -0.97 -13.35 11.31
N THR A 484 -0.50 -14.01 10.25
CA THR A 484 -0.64 -13.53 8.88
C THR A 484 -1.64 -14.37 8.11
N VAL A 485 -2.44 -13.68 7.30
CA VAL A 485 -3.40 -14.27 6.38
C VAL A 485 -2.77 -14.32 5.00
N GLU A 486 -2.72 -15.52 4.45
CA GLU A 486 -2.23 -15.83 3.12
C GLU A 486 -3.37 -15.66 2.12
N ALA A 487 -3.24 -14.74 1.17
CA ALA A 487 -4.33 -14.37 0.26
C ALA A 487 -4.88 -15.56 -0.56
N ASP A 488 -4.02 -16.53 -0.87
CA ASP A 488 -4.28 -17.73 -1.67
C ASP A 488 -4.76 -18.94 -0.84
N ARG A 489 -4.72 -18.86 0.50
CA ARG A 489 -5.20 -19.93 1.39
C ARG A 489 -6.67 -19.77 1.75
N ARG A 490 -7.22 -20.80 2.42
CA ARG A 490 -8.57 -20.80 2.98
C ARG A 490 -8.52 -20.98 4.48
N TYR A 491 -9.48 -20.35 5.16
CA TYR A 491 -9.56 -20.31 6.61
C TYR A 491 -10.96 -20.71 7.05
N GLU A 492 -11.04 -21.55 8.07
CA GLU A 492 -12.28 -21.81 8.80
C GLU A 492 -12.46 -20.69 9.82
N VAL A 493 -13.56 -19.93 9.67
CA VAL A 493 -13.93 -18.83 10.54
C VAL A 493 -15.26 -19.16 11.21
N SER A 494 -15.30 -19.26 12.53
CA SER A 494 -16.56 -19.38 13.28
C SER A 494 -16.79 -18.13 14.10
N ARG A 495 -18.07 -17.77 14.28
CA ARG A 495 -18.49 -16.59 15.04
C ARG A 495 -19.52 -16.99 16.08
N ASP A 496 -19.34 -16.53 17.31
CA ASP A 496 -20.27 -16.66 18.44
C ASP A 496 -20.73 -18.12 18.68
N GLY A 497 -19.80 -19.08 18.49
CA GLY A 497 -20.08 -20.52 18.62
C GLY A 497 -20.90 -21.11 17.48
N GLY A 498 -21.22 -20.34 16.44
CA GLY A 498 -21.89 -20.78 15.23
C GLY A 498 -21.04 -21.70 14.35
N ALA A 499 -21.66 -22.26 13.31
CA ALA A 499 -20.96 -23.14 12.36
C ALA A 499 -19.80 -22.41 11.68
N ALA A 500 -18.65 -23.09 11.57
CA ALA A 500 -17.50 -22.55 10.87
C ALA A 500 -17.81 -22.39 9.37
N GLN A 501 -17.40 -21.25 8.81
CA GLN A 501 -17.48 -20.93 7.39
C GLN A 501 -16.08 -20.96 6.80
N VAL A 502 -15.93 -21.49 5.60
CA VAL A 502 -14.65 -21.45 4.88
C VAL A 502 -14.58 -20.16 4.07
N VAL A 503 -13.64 -19.29 4.44
CA VAL A 503 -13.41 -17.97 3.84
C VAL A 503 -12.09 -17.99 3.08
N ALA A 504 -12.02 -17.35 1.92
CA ALA A 504 -10.76 -17.17 1.21
C ALA A 504 -9.86 -16.16 1.94
N GLY A 505 -8.55 -16.39 1.99
CA GLY A 505 -7.61 -15.50 2.67
C GLY A 505 -7.68 -14.07 2.14
N LYS A 506 -7.83 -13.89 0.82
CA LYS A 506 -8.06 -12.57 0.20
C LYS A 506 -9.27 -11.81 0.77
N GLU A 507 -10.32 -12.53 1.17
CA GLU A 507 -11.52 -11.95 1.79
C GLU A 507 -11.30 -11.71 3.28
N LEU A 508 -10.57 -12.62 3.94
CA LEU A 508 -10.25 -12.53 5.35
C LEU A 508 -9.31 -11.34 5.65
N LEU A 509 -8.39 -10.98 4.75
CA LEU A 509 -7.47 -9.85 4.91
C LEU A 509 -8.16 -8.53 5.28
N ALA A 510 -9.42 -8.33 4.86
CA ALA A 510 -10.22 -7.16 5.20
C ALA A 510 -11.68 -7.59 5.47
N TRP A 511 -11.87 -8.46 6.46
CA TRP A 511 -13.12 -9.15 6.72
C TRP A 511 -14.22 -8.21 7.25
N PRO A 512 -15.36 -8.06 6.57
CA PRO A 512 -16.43 -7.17 7.02
C PRO A 512 -17.08 -7.73 8.30
N LEU A 513 -17.29 -6.85 9.27
CA LEU A 513 -17.88 -7.22 10.54
C LEU A 513 -18.85 -6.12 11.01
N THR A 514 -19.98 -6.57 11.55
CA THR A 514 -20.94 -5.71 12.24
C THR A 514 -21.32 -6.38 13.55
N PHE A 515 -21.37 -5.60 14.62
CA PHE A 515 -21.76 -6.09 15.94
C PHE A 515 -22.53 -5.03 16.73
N ALA A 516 -23.37 -5.52 17.64
CA ALA A 516 -24.22 -4.71 18.49
C ALA A 516 -23.42 -4.06 19.62
N ALA A 517 -23.96 -2.97 20.16
CA ALA A 517 -23.42 -2.33 21.35
C ALA A 517 -23.35 -3.29 22.54
N LYS A 518 -22.24 -3.24 23.28
CA LYS A 518 -21.99 -3.88 24.57
C LYS A 518 -22.04 -5.41 24.58
N THR A 519 -22.15 -6.05 23.42
CA THR A 519 -22.10 -7.50 23.27
C THR A 519 -20.75 -7.89 22.67
N ALA A 520 -20.06 -8.83 23.31
CA ALA A 520 -18.84 -9.40 22.75
C ALA A 520 -19.18 -10.25 21.53
N THR A 521 -18.39 -10.10 20.47
CA THR A 521 -18.35 -11.00 19.32
C THR A 521 -17.08 -11.84 19.42
N LEU A 522 -17.24 -13.16 19.39
CA LEU A 522 -16.18 -14.13 19.57
C LEU A 522 -15.90 -14.83 18.25
N ILE A 523 -14.69 -14.67 17.70
CA ILE A 523 -14.34 -15.18 16.38
C ILE A 523 -13.19 -16.18 16.51
N THR A 524 -13.36 -17.38 15.97
CA THR A 524 -12.28 -18.37 15.90
C THR A 524 -11.83 -18.52 14.46
N ILE A 525 -10.52 -18.50 14.23
CA ILE A 525 -9.91 -18.58 12.90
C ILE A 525 -8.84 -19.64 12.92
N LYS A 526 -8.85 -20.54 11.94
CA LYS A 526 -7.76 -21.49 11.71
C LYS A 526 -7.63 -21.81 10.22
N PRO A 527 -6.44 -22.21 9.74
CA PRO A 527 -6.30 -22.73 8.39
C PRO A 527 -7.30 -23.88 8.13
N ALA A 528 -7.96 -23.87 6.98
CA ALA A 528 -8.90 -24.94 6.63
C ALA A 528 -8.14 -26.26 6.38
N THR A 529 -8.72 -27.39 6.82
CA THR A 529 -8.12 -28.72 6.61
C THR A 529 -8.21 -29.17 5.15
N GLU A 530 -7.25 -29.98 4.66
CA GLU A 530 -7.22 -30.54 3.28
C GLU A 530 -8.48 -31.35 2.89
N ALA A 531 -9.34 -31.74 3.86
CA ALA A 531 -10.61 -32.40 3.59
C ALA A 531 -11.75 -31.41 3.26
N ALA A 532 -11.66 -30.17 3.73
CA ALA A 532 -12.57 -29.06 3.41
C ALA A 532 -12.16 -28.32 2.11
N THR A 533 -11.07 -28.74 1.47
CA THR A 533 -10.56 -28.20 0.20
C THR A 533 -11.12 -28.90 -1.05
N GLN A 534 -12.28 -29.59 -0.97
CA GLN A 534 -12.94 -30.07 -2.19
C GLN A 534 -13.54 -28.87 -2.97
N PRO A 535 -13.15 -28.68 -4.24
CA PRO A 535 -13.61 -27.55 -5.04
C PRO A 535 -15.05 -27.80 -5.50
N ALA A 536 -15.96 -26.87 -5.18
CA ALA A 536 -17.02 -26.58 -6.14
C ALA A 536 -16.31 -26.05 -7.39
N ALA A 537 -16.53 -26.70 -8.54
CA ALA A 537 -15.90 -26.34 -9.80
C ALA A 537 -16.12 -24.86 -10.13
N VAL A 538 -15.09 -24.08 -9.88
CA VAL A 538 -14.87 -22.73 -10.42
C VAL A 538 -13.49 -22.82 -11.07
N PRO A 539 -13.30 -22.35 -12.31
CA PRO A 539 -12.07 -22.60 -13.05
C PRO A 539 -10.87 -22.08 -12.27
N ALA A 540 -9.82 -22.89 -12.21
CA ALA A 540 -8.55 -22.54 -11.59
C ALA A 540 -8.07 -21.18 -12.11
N THR A 541 -7.90 -20.20 -11.23
CA THR A 541 -7.00 -19.10 -11.53
C THR A 541 -5.58 -19.62 -11.32
N ALA A 542 -4.86 -19.69 -12.44
CA ALA A 542 -3.45 -20.01 -12.52
C ALA A 542 -2.62 -19.08 -11.61
N PRO A 543 -1.37 -19.46 -11.26
CA PRO A 543 -0.44 -18.60 -10.53
C PRO A 543 -0.48 -17.16 -11.07
N ALA A 544 -0.31 -16.16 -10.21
CA ALA A 544 -0.21 -14.75 -10.63
C ALA A 544 0.98 -14.61 -11.60
N GLY A 545 0.67 -14.72 -12.89
CA GLY A 545 1.60 -14.46 -13.96
C GLY A 545 1.95 -12.97 -14.00
N PRO A 546 2.86 -12.57 -14.89
CA PRO A 546 3.16 -11.15 -15.07
C PRO A 546 1.87 -10.34 -15.27
N LEU A 547 1.68 -9.27 -14.50
CA LEU A 547 0.57 -8.34 -14.73
C LEU A 547 0.78 -7.60 -16.06
N ARG A 548 -0.30 -7.19 -16.72
CA ARG A 548 -0.26 -6.45 -17.98
C ARG A 548 0.53 -7.18 -19.09
N THR A 549 0.32 -8.49 -19.24
CA THR A 549 1.01 -9.34 -20.24
C THR A 549 0.90 -8.86 -21.68
N MET A 550 -0.18 -8.16 -22.02
CA MET A 550 -0.43 -7.58 -23.34
C MET A 550 -0.10 -6.09 -23.40
N ARG A 551 0.77 -5.57 -22.51
CA ARG A 551 1.25 -4.18 -22.57
C ARG A 551 1.63 -3.80 -24.00
N TYR A 552 1.13 -2.66 -24.48
CA TYR A 552 1.59 -2.15 -25.77
C TYR A 552 3.03 -1.65 -25.67
N THR A 553 3.82 -1.99 -26.69
CA THR A 553 5.22 -1.55 -26.87
C THR A 553 5.41 -1.21 -28.34
N PRO A 554 6.31 -0.26 -28.68
CA PRO A 554 6.50 0.17 -30.06
C PRO A 554 6.82 -0.99 -31.00
N ARG A 555 6.16 -1.02 -32.17
CA ARG A 555 6.25 -2.11 -33.17
C ARG A 555 5.84 -1.64 -34.57
N SER A 556 5.99 -2.49 -35.59
CA SER A 556 5.54 -2.12 -36.94
C SER A 556 4.02 -1.99 -37.04
N ARG A 557 3.54 -1.29 -38.07
CA ARG A 557 2.10 -1.09 -38.32
C ARG A 557 1.31 -2.39 -38.40
N ASP A 558 1.86 -3.41 -39.07
CA ASP A 558 1.19 -4.70 -39.22
C ASP A 558 1.15 -5.49 -37.91
N GLU A 559 2.23 -5.44 -37.12
CA GLU A 559 2.28 -6.04 -35.78
C GLU A 559 1.36 -5.32 -34.78
N ALA A 560 1.22 -4.00 -34.90
CA ALA A 560 0.25 -3.23 -34.12
C ALA A 560 -1.18 -3.66 -34.43
N ALA A 561 -1.53 -3.81 -35.71
CA ALA A 561 -2.84 -4.31 -36.14
C ALA A 561 -3.09 -5.75 -35.66
N ALA A 562 -2.08 -6.62 -35.73
CA ALA A 562 -2.15 -8.00 -35.23
C ALA A 562 -2.38 -8.04 -33.71
N TRP A 563 -1.66 -7.21 -32.96
CA TRP A 563 -1.85 -7.09 -31.51
C TRP A 563 -3.23 -6.56 -31.14
N GLN A 564 -3.73 -5.55 -31.85
CA GLN A 564 -5.08 -5.03 -31.61
C GLN A 564 -6.14 -6.12 -31.86
N LYS A 565 -5.95 -6.95 -32.89
CA LYS A 565 -6.84 -8.08 -33.18
C LYS A 565 -6.80 -9.11 -32.04
N ASP A 566 -5.61 -9.54 -31.63
CA ASP A 566 -5.46 -10.53 -30.55
C ASP A 566 -6.04 -10.02 -29.23
N LEU A 567 -5.73 -8.79 -28.84
CA LEU A 567 -6.23 -8.21 -27.61
C LEU A 567 -7.76 -8.06 -27.63
N ARG A 568 -8.38 -7.59 -28.72
CA ARG A 568 -9.87 -7.55 -28.82
C ARG A 568 -10.47 -8.94 -28.67
N THR A 569 -9.91 -9.96 -29.31
CA THR A 569 -10.40 -11.35 -29.18
C THR A 569 -10.37 -11.82 -27.73
N ARG A 570 -9.27 -11.57 -27.02
CA ARG A 570 -9.13 -11.92 -25.60
C ARG A 570 -10.12 -11.16 -24.72
N LEU A 571 -10.27 -9.86 -24.96
CA LEU A 571 -11.20 -9.00 -24.19
C LEU A 571 -12.66 -9.38 -24.42
N PHE A 572 -13.08 -9.75 -25.64
CA PHE A 572 -14.44 -10.28 -25.87
C PHE A 572 -14.70 -11.58 -25.08
N GLY A 573 -13.68 -12.44 -24.97
CA GLY A 573 -13.72 -13.63 -24.12
C GLY A 573 -13.87 -13.27 -22.63
N LEU A 574 -13.03 -12.39 -22.12
CA LEU A 574 -13.08 -11.94 -20.71
C LEU A 574 -14.40 -11.27 -20.35
N LEU A 575 -14.93 -10.42 -21.24
CA LEU A 575 -16.21 -9.75 -21.05
C LEU A 575 -17.42 -10.70 -21.21
N LYS A 576 -17.19 -11.94 -21.65
CA LYS A 576 -18.20 -12.96 -21.94
C LYS A 576 -19.23 -12.44 -22.95
N LEU A 577 -18.75 -12.01 -24.11
CA LEU A 577 -19.59 -11.46 -25.19
C LEU A 577 -19.48 -12.23 -26.52
N THR A 578 -18.56 -13.20 -26.63
CA THR A 578 -18.26 -13.89 -27.89
C THR A 578 -19.48 -14.52 -28.55
N ASP A 579 -20.37 -15.15 -27.78
CA ASP A 579 -21.60 -15.78 -28.29
C ASP A 579 -22.63 -14.75 -28.80
N LEU A 580 -22.62 -13.53 -28.27
CA LEU A 580 -23.54 -12.47 -28.71
C LEU A 580 -23.11 -11.87 -30.05
N LEU A 581 -21.83 -11.93 -30.40
CA LEU A 581 -21.34 -11.52 -31.72
C LEU A 581 -21.96 -12.38 -32.84
N ASP A 582 -22.26 -13.65 -32.55
CA ASP A 582 -22.85 -14.60 -33.50
C ASP A 582 -24.38 -14.69 -33.38
N ALA A 583 -24.93 -14.40 -32.20
CA ALA A 583 -26.36 -14.36 -31.96
C ALA A 583 -26.97 -13.19 -32.74
N LYS A 584 -27.55 -13.43 -33.92
CA LYS A 584 -28.27 -12.42 -34.71
C LYS A 584 -29.54 -11.94 -33.97
N VAL A 585 -29.39 -11.08 -32.96
CA VAL A 585 -30.50 -10.55 -32.16
C VAL A 585 -31.21 -9.42 -32.93
N PRO A 586 -32.46 -9.60 -33.37
CA PRO A 586 -33.19 -8.54 -34.07
C PRO A 586 -33.49 -7.39 -33.10
N LEU A 587 -33.22 -6.13 -33.50
CA LEU A 587 -33.44 -4.96 -32.64
C LEU A 587 -34.92 -4.76 -32.26
N SER A 588 -35.85 -4.95 -33.20
CA SER A 588 -37.30 -4.75 -32.99
C SER A 588 -37.64 -3.48 -32.18
N PRO A 589 -37.24 -2.28 -32.65
CA PRO A 589 -37.44 -1.03 -31.92
C PRO A 589 -38.92 -0.65 -31.87
N LYS A 590 -39.34 -0.15 -30.71
CA LYS A 590 -40.69 0.35 -30.44
C LYS A 590 -40.59 1.77 -29.88
N LEU A 591 -41.17 2.74 -30.59
CA LEU A 591 -41.32 4.09 -30.07
C LEU A 591 -42.31 4.10 -28.90
N LEU A 592 -41.89 4.64 -27.76
CA LEU A 592 -42.71 4.77 -26.56
C LEU A 592 -43.29 6.18 -26.42
N SER A 593 -42.45 7.21 -26.63
CA SER A 593 -42.84 8.62 -26.56
C SER A 593 -42.01 9.47 -27.53
N SER A 594 -42.52 10.63 -27.88
CA SER A 594 -41.81 11.63 -28.69
C SER A 594 -42.21 13.03 -28.25
N GLU A 595 -41.21 13.86 -27.95
CA GLU A 595 -41.39 15.23 -27.48
C GLU A 595 -40.59 16.19 -28.37
N ALA A 596 -41.20 17.32 -28.74
CA ALA A 596 -40.50 18.37 -29.46
C ALA A 596 -39.68 19.22 -28.48
N GLN A 597 -38.40 19.42 -28.79
CA GLN A 597 -37.49 20.31 -28.07
C GLN A 597 -37.03 21.41 -29.03
N GLU A 598 -36.36 22.44 -28.51
CA GLU A 598 -35.77 23.48 -29.35
C GLU A 598 -34.65 22.88 -30.22
N GLY A 599 -34.88 22.79 -31.54
CA GLY A 599 -33.89 22.32 -32.52
C GLY A 599 -33.84 20.81 -32.76
N TYR A 600 -34.50 19.98 -31.95
CA TYR A 600 -34.51 18.51 -32.11
C TYR A 600 -35.78 17.88 -31.52
N SER A 601 -36.06 16.62 -31.87
CA SER A 601 -37.07 15.78 -31.22
C SER A 601 -36.40 14.78 -30.27
N LEU A 602 -36.93 14.60 -29.06
CA LEU A 602 -36.49 13.60 -28.08
C LEU A 602 -37.48 12.42 -28.10
N ARG A 603 -36.98 11.22 -28.37
CA ARG A 603 -37.77 9.99 -28.54
C ARG A 603 -37.33 8.95 -27.53
N GLU A 604 -38.25 8.41 -26.72
CA GLU A 604 -37.95 7.22 -25.93
C GLU A 604 -38.29 5.97 -26.76
N VAL A 605 -37.30 5.09 -26.93
CA VAL A 605 -37.40 3.88 -27.77
C VAL A 605 -37.01 2.66 -26.94
N GLU A 606 -37.79 1.60 -27.04
CA GLU A 606 -37.47 0.30 -26.45
C GLU A 606 -37.06 -0.70 -27.54
N PHE A 607 -35.98 -1.45 -27.35
CA PHE A 607 -35.47 -2.42 -28.32
C PHE A 607 -34.77 -3.59 -27.63
N ASN A 608 -34.54 -4.68 -28.37
CA ASN A 608 -33.88 -5.88 -27.88
C ASN A 608 -32.36 -5.65 -27.77
N SER A 609 -31.83 -5.82 -26.56
CA SER A 609 -30.40 -5.90 -26.32
C SER A 609 -29.88 -7.32 -26.54
N SER A 610 -30.53 -8.30 -25.90
CA SER A 610 -30.24 -9.73 -26.03
C SER A 610 -31.52 -10.51 -26.39
N PRO A 611 -31.47 -11.83 -26.63
CA PRO A 611 -32.66 -12.63 -26.88
C PRO A 611 -33.71 -12.55 -25.76
N GLY A 612 -33.29 -12.36 -24.51
CA GLY A 612 -34.17 -12.33 -23.34
C GLY A 612 -34.43 -10.95 -22.76
N ARG A 613 -33.75 -9.90 -23.26
CA ARG A 613 -33.75 -8.57 -22.62
C ARG A 613 -34.04 -7.43 -23.58
N ARG A 614 -35.03 -6.61 -23.23
CA ARG A 614 -35.31 -5.32 -23.86
C ARG A 614 -34.81 -4.19 -22.98
N ILE A 615 -34.26 -3.16 -23.62
CA ILE A 615 -33.75 -1.94 -22.95
C ILE A 615 -34.41 -0.71 -23.56
N LYS A 616 -34.42 0.38 -22.80
CA LYS A 616 -34.92 1.68 -23.23
C LYS A 616 -33.77 2.63 -23.51
N ALA A 617 -33.90 3.42 -24.56
CA ALA A 617 -32.99 4.51 -24.90
C ALA A 617 -33.74 5.82 -25.12
N ILE A 618 -33.02 6.91 -24.88
CA ILE A 618 -33.40 8.24 -25.38
C ILE A 618 -32.62 8.50 -26.65
N VAL A 619 -33.34 8.66 -27.75
CA VAL A 619 -32.81 9.01 -29.07
C VAL A 619 -33.24 10.43 -29.40
N THR A 620 -32.31 11.33 -29.70
CA THR A 620 -32.64 12.65 -30.24
C THR A 620 -32.37 12.70 -31.73
N VAL A 621 -33.25 13.37 -32.46
CA VAL A 621 -33.10 13.59 -33.91
C VAL A 621 -33.26 15.08 -34.18
N PRO A 622 -32.24 15.76 -34.73
CA PRO A 622 -32.33 17.17 -35.12
C PRO A 622 -33.49 17.39 -36.11
N GLY A 623 -34.01 18.62 -36.19
CA GLY A 623 -34.98 18.99 -37.24
C GLY A 623 -34.43 18.65 -38.64
N SER A 624 -35.27 18.28 -39.61
CA SER A 624 -34.82 17.74 -40.91
C SER A 624 -33.71 18.58 -41.57
N PRO A 625 -32.65 17.96 -42.08
CA PRO A 625 -31.58 18.71 -42.74
C PRO A 625 -32.11 19.30 -44.04
N PRO A 626 -31.63 20.48 -44.47
CA PRO A 626 -31.97 21.01 -45.78
C PRO A 626 -31.32 20.15 -46.88
N GLY A 627 -32.01 19.08 -47.31
CA GLY A 627 -31.58 18.18 -48.40
C GLY A 627 -31.44 16.71 -48.00
N PRO A 628 -30.84 15.86 -48.85
CA PRO A 628 -30.70 14.40 -48.63
C PRO A 628 -29.61 14.04 -47.60
N GLN A 629 -29.07 15.02 -46.88
CA GLN A 629 -27.93 14.84 -45.99
C GLN A 629 -28.36 14.08 -44.73
N ARG A 630 -27.55 13.10 -44.30
CA ARG A 630 -27.75 12.40 -43.03
C ARG A 630 -26.91 13.04 -41.93
N TYR A 631 -27.29 12.84 -40.68
CA TYR A 631 -26.61 13.39 -39.52
C TYR A 631 -25.50 12.46 -39.00
N PRO A 632 -24.38 13.02 -38.50
CA PRO A 632 -23.51 12.26 -37.61
C PRO A 632 -24.28 11.87 -36.34
N ALA A 633 -23.83 10.83 -35.65
CA ALA A 633 -24.48 10.37 -34.43
C ALA A 633 -23.48 10.18 -33.28
N VAL A 634 -23.94 10.31 -32.03
CA VAL A 634 -23.11 10.12 -30.83
C VAL A 634 -23.84 9.29 -29.78
N VAL A 635 -23.22 8.19 -29.36
CA VAL A 635 -23.64 7.45 -28.17
C VAL A 635 -23.18 8.22 -26.93
N CYS A 636 -24.14 8.73 -26.16
CA CYS A 636 -23.93 9.61 -25.00
C CYS A 636 -24.11 8.80 -23.72
N ILE A 637 -23.04 8.69 -22.92
CA ILE A 637 -22.96 7.70 -21.83
C ILE A 637 -22.81 8.41 -20.48
N HIS A 638 -23.70 8.06 -19.55
CA HIS A 638 -23.69 8.61 -18.20
C HIS A 638 -22.80 7.79 -17.25
N GLY A 639 -22.41 8.41 -16.14
CA GLY A 639 -21.64 7.83 -15.06
C GLY A 639 -22.49 7.23 -13.93
N HIS A 640 -21.85 6.91 -12.80
CA HIS A 640 -22.54 6.36 -11.62
C HIS A 640 -23.65 7.30 -11.11
N GLY A 641 -24.75 6.72 -10.62
CA GLY A 641 -25.87 7.46 -10.02
C GLY A 641 -26.78 8.21 -11.01
N GLY A 642 -26.49 8.16 -12.31
CA GLY A 642 -27.33 8.73 -13.37
C GLY A 642 -28.20 7.69 -14.09
N ASP A 643 -28.92 8.16 -15.09
CA ASP A 643 -29.72 7.36 -16.03
C ASP A 643 -29.57 7.89 -17.48
N ARG A 644 -30.28 7.29 -18.43
CA ARG A 644 -30.30 7.72 -19.84
C ARG A 644 -30.75 9.17 -20.08
N HIS A 645 -31.35 9.86 -19.11
CA HIS A 645 -31.80 11.25 -19.25
C HIS A 645 -30.75 12.26 -18.77
N VAL A 646 -29.92 11.90 -17.78
CA VAL A 646 -29.00 12.86 -17.12
C VAL A 646 -28.02 13.56 -18.08
N VAL A 647 -27.63 12.90 -19.19
CA VAL A 647 -26.73 13.47 -20.20
C VAL A 647 -27.34 14.62 -21.00
N TYR A 648 -28.66 14.78 -20.94
CA TYR A 648 -29.39 15.88 -21.57
C TYR A 648 -29.60 17.06 -20.62
N ASP A 649 -29.44 16.86 -19.31
CA ASP A 649 -29.66 17.86 -18.28
C ASP A 649 -28.48 18.84 -18.18
N ARG A 650 -28.78 20.12 -18.45
CA ARG A 650 -27.81 21.23 -18.44
C ARG A 650 -27.39 21.66 -17.04
N ALA A 651 -28.15 21.32 -16.00
CA ALA A 651 -27.87 21.71 -14.62
C ALA A 651 -26.85 20.79 -13.92
N THR A 652 -26.45 19.69 -14.56
CA THR A 652 -25.56 18.68 -13.99
C THR A 652 -24.11 18.86 -14.46
N ILE A 653 -23.19 18.08 -13.89
CA ILE A 653 -21.79 17.98 -14.32
C ILE A 653 -21.61 17.52 -15.78
N TYR A 654 -22.67 16.97 -16.40
CA TYR A 654 -22.70 16.62 -17.82
C TYR A 654 -22.96 17.84 -18.72
N LYS A 655 -23.43 18.96 -18.15
CA LYS A 655 -23.74 20.23 -18.84
C LYS A 655 -24.67 20.05 -20.06
N GLY A 656 -25.51 19.01 -20.01
CA GLY A 656 -26.41 18.65 -21.10
C GLY A 656 -25.69 18.37 -22.41
N PHE A 657 -24.48 17.80 -22.40
CA PHE A 657 -23.68 17.62 -23.62
C PHE A 657 -24.45 16.92 -24.74
N ALA A 658 -25.35 15.98 -24.42
CA ALA A 658 -26.18 15.31 -25.41
C ALA A 658 -27.22 16.26 -26.03
N SER A 659 -27.86 17.14 -25.24
CA SER A 659 -28.80 18.15 -25.78
C SER A 659 -28.09 19.20 -26.62
N VAL A 660 -26.85 19.56 -26.25
CA VAL A 660 -26.02 20.49 -27.01
C VAL A 660 -25.58 19.88 -28.35
N LEU A 661 -25.17 18.62 -28.37
CA LEU A 661 -24.88 17.89 -29.60
C LEU A 661 -26.13 17.75 -30.47
N ALA A 662 -27.28 17.40 -29.89
CA ALA A 662 -28.55 17.29 -30.61
C ALA A 662 -28.92 18.60 -31.33
N ALA A 663 -28.87 19.72 -30.60
CA ALA A 663 -29.11 21.04 -31.17
C ALA A 663 -28.04 21.48 -32.19
N SER A 664 -26.85 20.86 -32.18
CA SER A 664 -25.74 21.11 -33.12
C SER A 664 -25.78 20.21 -34.35
N GLY A 665 -26.85 19.44 -34.57
CA GLY A 665 -27.01 18.61 -35.77
C GLY A 665 -26.44 17.19 -35.64
N TYR A 666 -26.39 16.63 -34.44
CA TYR A 666 -26.04 15.23 -34.20
C TYR A 666 -27.27 14.44 -33.76
N VAL A 667 -27.43 13.21 -34.23
CA VAL A 667 -28.36 12.26 -33.59
C VAL A 667 -27.70 11.74 -32.32
N THR A 668 -28.32 11.87 -31.16
CA THR A 668 -27.77 11.31 -29.92
C THR A 668 -28.57 10.10 -29.46
N ILE A 669 -27.90 9.16 -28.80
CA ILE A 669 -28.55 8.02 -28.14
C ILE A 669 -27.96 7.81 -26.75
N ALA A 670 -28.79 7.54 -25.75
CA ALA A 670 -28.35 7.23 -24.39
C ALA A 670 -29.19 6.07 -23.81
N VAL A 671 -28.52 5.17 -23.09
CA VAL A 671 -29.12 4.03 -22.36
C VAL A 671 -28.59 3.98 -20.94
N ASP A 672 -29.28 3.24 -20.07
CA ASP A 672 -28.85 3.07 -18.67
C ASP A 672 -27.65 2.12 -18.56
N VAL A 673 -26.55 2.62 -18.02
CA VAL A 673 -25.33 1.82 -17.73
C VAL A 673 -24.97 1.81 -16.25
N GLY A 674 -25.60 2.64 -15.41
CA GLY A 674 -25.25 2.84 -13.99
C GLY A 674 -25.61 1.72 -13.01
N ARG A 675 -26.15 0.59 -13.50
CA ARG A 675 -26.53 -0.57 -12.69
C ARG A 675 -25.33 -1.25 -12.02
N HIS A 676 -25.54 -1.92 -10.89
CA HIS A 676 -24.53 -2.74 -10.20
C HIS A 676 -24.87 -4.23 -10.15
N GLU A 677 -25.95 -4.62 -10.83
CA GLU A 677 -26.39 -6.00 -10.94
C GLU A 677 -26.16 -6.50 -12.37
N VAL A 678 -25.76 -7.76 -12.49
CA VAL A 678 -25.71 -8.48 -13.77
C VAL A 678 -27.09 -9.08 -14.00
N TYR A 679 -27.72 -8.74 -15.12
CA TYR A 679 -29.10 -9.17 -15.40
C TYR A 679 -29.19 -10.56 -16.02
N GLU A 680 -28.19 -10.97 -16.78
CA GLU A 680 -28.20 -12.20 -17.55
C GLU A 680 -27.16 -13.20 -17.00
N PRO A 681 -27.58 -14.43 -16.66
CA PRO A 681 -26.66 -15.46 -16.18
C PRO A 681 -25.50 -15.68 -17.16
N GLY A 682 -24.30 -15.82 -16.62
CA GLY A 682 -23.10 -16.06 -17.43
C GLY A 682 -22.51 -14.82 -18.08
N ARG A 683 -23.02 -13.61 -17.83
CA ARG A 683 -22.39 -12.34 -18.26
C ARG A 683 -21.47 -11.75 -17.20
N THR A 684 -20.75 -10.72 -17.60
CA THR A 684 -20.03 -9.81 -16.69
C THR A 684 -20.75 -8.46 -16.69
N LEU A 685 -20.69 -7.71 -15.59
CA LEU A 685 -21.33 -6.39 -15.49
C LEU A 685 -20.82 -5.45 -16.60
N MET A 686 -19.50 -5.42 -16.81
CA MET A 686 -18.88 -4.63 -17.87
C MET A 686 -19.29 -5.10 -19.26
N GLY A 687 -19.34 -6.42 -19.48
CA GLY A 687 -19.77 -7.01 -20.74
C GLY A 687 -21.19 -6.60 -21.11
N GLU A 688 -22.15 -6.70 -20.18
CA GLU A 688 -23.53 -6.29 -20.48
C GLU A 688 -23.65 -4.79 -20.77
N ARG A 689 -22.94 -3.93 -20.02
CA ARG A 689 -22.93 -2.48 -20.26
C ARG A 689 -22.39 -2.18 -21.65
N LEU A 690 -21.27 -2.79 -22.02
CA LEU A 690 -20.68 -2.64 -23.35
C LEU A 690 -21.63 -3.15 -24.44
N TRP A 691 -22.25 -4.31 -24.23
CA TRP A 691 -23.19 -4.87 -25.18
C TRP A 691 -24.38 -3.94 -25.42
N ASP A 692 -25.00 -3.43 -24.37
CA ASP A 692 -26.11 -2.46 -24.49
C ASP A 692 -25.71 -1.24 -25.35
N LEU A 693 -24.47 -0.78 -25.23
CA LEU A 693 -23.93 0.31 -26.03
C LEU A 693 -23.64 -0.09 -27.49
N MET A 694 -23.11 -1.29 -27.74
CA MET A 694 -22.96 -1.82 -29.10
C MET A 694 -24.32 -1.97 -29.80
N ARG A 695 -25.36 -2.33 -29.04
CA ARG A 695 -26.74 -2.37 -29.52
C ARG A 695 -27.30 -0.99 -29.85
N CYS A 696 -26.85 0.06 -29.14
CA CYS A 696 -27.15 1.45 -29.52
C CYS A 696 -26.53 1.81 -30.88
N VAL A 697 -25.29 1.38 -31.14
CA VAL A 697 -24.64 1.59 -32.45
C VAL A 697 -25.44 0.93 -33.57
N GLU A 698 -25.89 -0.32 -33.38
CA GLU A 698 -26.74 -1.00 -34.35
C GLU A 698 -28.09 -0.30 -34.58
N LEU A 699 -28.71 0.22 -33.51
CA LEU A 699 -29.95 1.00 -33.64
C LEU A 699 -29.70 2.26 -34.47
N LEU A 700 -28.62 3.00 -34.20
CA LEU A 700 -28.23 4.17 -34.98
C LEU A 700 -28.01 3.81 -36.45
N GLU A 701 -27.39 2.68 -36.75
CA GLU A 701 -27.16 2.27 -38.14
C GLU A 701 -28.47 2.09 -38.92
N ILE A 702 -29.54 1.60 -38.31
CA ILE A 702 -30.81 1.40 -39.03
C ILE A 702 -31.67 2.66 -39.15
N LEU A 703 -31.33 3.75 -38.44
CA LEU A 703 -32.05 5.01 -38.56
C LEU A 703 -31.78 5.68 -39.92
N PRO A 704 -32.81 6.04 -40.70
CA PRO A 704 -32.62 6.68 -42.00
C PRO A 704 -31.95 8.06 -41.89
N GLU A 705 -32.08 8.72 -40.74
CA GLU A 705 -31.49 10.03 -40.46
C GLU A 705 -29.97 9.96 -40.20
N VAL A 706 -29.41 8.79 -39.90
CA VAL A 706 -28.01 8.63 -39.45
C VAL A 706 -27.08 8.24 -40.60
N ASP A 707 -25.94 8.90 -40.64
CA ASP A 707 -24.79 8.49 -41.44
C ASP A 707 -23.95 7.46 -40.67
N ARG A 708 -23.98 6.22 -41.15
CA ARG A 708 -23.29 5.08 -40.52
C ARG A 708 -21.77 5.25 -40.47
N GLN A 709 -21.20 6.13 -41.30
CA GLN A 709 -19.76 6.38 -41.34
C GLN A 709 -19.31 7.49 -40.37
N ARG A 710 -20.25 8.04 -39.59
CA ARG A 710 -20.01 9.19 -38.71
C ARG A 710 -20.66 8.98 -37.34
N ILE A 711 -20.39 7.84 -36.73
CA ILE A 711 -20.88 7.50 -35.39
C ILE A 711 -19.74 7.68 -34.38
N GLY A 712 -19.93 8.49 -33.34
CA GLY A 712 -18.99 8.66 -32.23
C GLY A 712 -19.55 8.17 -30.89
N CYS A 713 -18.73 8.26 -29.85
CA CYS A 713 -19.18 8.07 -28.47
C CYS A 713 -18.53 9.07 -27.50
N ALA A 714 -19.28 9.46 -26.47
CA ALA A 714 -18.80 10.34 -25.41
C ALA A 714 -19.41 9.98 -24.05
N GLY A 715 -18.63 10.15 -22.98
CA GLY A 715 -19.16 10.02 -21.63
C GLY A 715 -18.23 10.54 -20.54
N LEU A 716 -18.78 10.66 -19.33
CA LEU A 716 -18.09 11.17 -18.13
C LEU A 716 -18.07 10.10 -17.03
N SER A 717 -16.96 9.97 -16.29
CA SER A 717 -16.81 9.03 -15.16
C SER A 717 -16.89 7.56 -15.63
N LEU A 718 -17.78 6.74 -15.05
CA LEU A 718 -18.17 5.45 -15.64
C LEU A 718 -18.59 5.61 -17.11
N GLY A 719 -19.21 6.73 -17.51
CA GLY A 719 -19.49 6.99 -18.92
C GLY A 719 -18.21 7.18 -19.75
N GLY A 720 -17.15 7.74 -19.16
CA GLY A 720 -15.83 7.87 -19.78
C GLY A 720 -15.15 6.51 -19.92
N GLU A 721 -15.27 5.64 -18.91
CA GLU A 721 -14.86 4.24 -18.96
C GLU A 721 -15.58 3.48 -20.08
N MET A 722 -16.90 3.62 -20.13
CA MET A 722 -17.71 2.95 -21.15
C MET A 722 -17.45 3.51 -22.55
N ALA A 723 -17.11 4.79 -22.69
CA ALA A 723 -16.68 5.38 -23.96
C ALA A 723 -15.34 4.77 -24.43
N MET A 724 -14.39 4.54 -23.50
CA MET A 724 -13.16 3.78 -23.79
C MET A 724 -13.50 2.38 -24.28
N TRP A 725 -14.32 1.61 -23.55
CA TRP A 725 -14.69 0.25 -23.95
C TRP A 725 -15.40 0.20 -25.31
N LEU A 726 -16.39 1.06 -25.53
CA LEU A 726 -17.13 1.09 -26.79
C LEU A 726 -16.23 1.48 -27.96
N GLY A 727 -15.39 2.52 -27.78
CA GLY A 727 -14.42 2.92 -28.80
C GLY A 727 -13.40 1.81 -29.10
N ALA A 728 -12.91 1.11 -28.07
CA ALA A 728 -11.91 0.06 -28.21
C ALA A 728 -12.45 -1.19 -28.92
N MET A 729 -13.67 -1.60 -28.57
CA MET A 729 -14.23 -2.90 -28.95
C MET A 729 -15.14 -2.85 -30.18
N ASP A 730 -15.77 -1.71 -30.47
CA ASP A 730 -16.60 -1.52 -31.67
C ASP A 730 -15.89 -0.62 -32.70
N THR A 731 -15.46 -1.23 -33.79
CA THR A 731 -14.70 -0.53 -34.85
C THR A 731 -15.56 0.42 -35.70
N ARG A 732 -16.89 0.41 -35.54
CA ARG A 732 -17.81 1.35 -36.19
C ARG A 732 -17.77 2.74 -35.57
N ILE A 733 -17.28 2.89 -34.34
CA ILE A 733 -17.09 4.19 -33.71
C ILE A 733 -15.95 4.93 -34.42
N ASN A 734 -16.21 6.12 -34.97
CA ASN A 734 -15.28 6.95 -35.72
C ASN A 734 -14.60 8.05 -34.90
N GLY A 735 -15.02 8.28 -33.65
CA GLY A 735 -14.39 9.21 -32.73
C GLY A 735 -14.87 9.01 -31.29
N THR A 736 -13.95 9.06 -30.33
CA THR A 736 -14.22 8.77 -28.92
C THR A 736 -13.79 9.93 -28.02
N VAL A 737 -14.70 10.39 -27.15
CA VAL A 737 -14.40 11.34 -26.07
C VAL A 737 -14.60 10.64 -24.72
N SER A 738 -13.55 10.54 -23.91
CA SER A 738 -13.58 9.91 -22.59
C SER A 738 -13.23 10.93 -21.51
N SER A 739 -14.23 11.43 -20.79
CA SER A 739 -14.07 12.50 -19.82
C SER A 739 -14.06 11.98 -18.38
N GLY A 740 -13.24 12.58 -17.53
CA GLY A 740 -13.16 12.26 -16.09
C GLY A 740 -12.91 10.78 -15.82
N PHE A 741 -12.06 10.12 -16.62
CA PHE A 741 -11.76 8.69 -16.44
C PHE A 741 -10.29 8.32 -16.64
N LEU A 742 -9.58 8.88 -17.63
CA LEU A 742 -8.22 8.42 -17.96
C LEU A 742 -7.32 8.45 -16.71
N THR A 743 -6.91 7.26 -16.30
CA THR A 743 -6.16 6.97 -15.06
C THR A 743 -5.50 5.59 -15.20
N ARG A 744 -4.98 5.02 -14.11
CA ARG A 744 -4.42 3.67 -14.03
C ARG A 744 -5.33 2.73 -13.24
N MET A 745 -5.29 1.43 -13.56
CA MET A 745 -6.01 0.42 -12.79
C MET A 745 -5.63 0.46 -11.31
N ASP A 746 -4.35 0.69 -10.99
CA ASP A 746 -3.90 0.83 -9.60
C ASP A 746 -4.66 1.95 -8.88
N GLN A 747 -4.76 3.15 -9.46
CA GLN A 747 -5.53 4.25 -8.86
C GLN A 747 -7.02 3.90 -8.69
N MET A 748 -7.61 3.19 -9.66
CA MET A 748 -9.01 2.75 -9.59
C MET A 748 -9.28 1.74 -8.46
N GLU A 749 -8.29 1.00 -8.00
CA GLU A 749 -8.46 0.02 -6.90
C GLU A 749 -8.50 0.65 -5.51
N HIS A 750 -8.03 1.89 -5.35
CA HIS A 750 -7.88 2.50 -4.04
C HIS A 750 -9.17 3.18 -3.54
N ASN A 751 -9.86 3.93 -4.40
CA ASN A 751 -10.94 4.84 -3.97
C ASN A 751 -12.13 4.92 -4.93
N HIS A 752 -12.24 3.98 -5.88
CA HIS A 752 -13.33 3.96 -6.84
C HIS A 752 -14.19 2.71 -6.70
N CYS A 753 -15.39 2.74 -7.29
CA CYS A 753 -16.23 1.56 -7.34
C CYS A 753 -15.51 0.44 -8.10
N MET A 754 -15.54 -0.79 -7.58
CA MET A 754 -14.89 -1.95 -8.18
C MET A 754 -15.69 -2.60 -9.32
N CYS A 755 -16.77 -1.96 -9.78
CA CYS A 755 -17.66 -2.49 -10.81
C CYS A 755 -17.00 -2.68 -12.20
N TRP A 756 -15.81 -2.11 -12.39
CA TRP A 756 -14.96 -2.30 -13.57
C TRP A 756 -14.13 -3.60 -13.53
N LYS A 757 -13.89 -4.16 -12.33
CA LYS A 757 -12.95 -5.26 -12.15
C LYS A 757 -13.60 -6.59 -12.52
N LEU A 758 -12.94 -7.33 -13.39
CA LEU A 758 -13.25 -8.72 -13.72
C LEU A 758 -11.97 -9.55 -13.80
N ASP A 759 -12.10 -10.84 -13.50
CA ASP A 759 -10.97 -11.79 -13.47
C ASP A 759 -10.24 -11.83 -14.81
N GLY A 760 -8.91 -11.86 -14.79
CA GLY A 760 -8.06 -11.93 -15.99
C GLY A 760 -7.78 -10.57 -16.65
N LEU A 761 -8.48 -9.49 -16.26
CA LEU A 761 -8.28 -8.17 -16.87
C LEU A 761 -6.93 -7.56 -16.48
N ARG A 762 -6.55 -7.64 -15.20
CA ARG A 762 -5.30 -7.03 -14.67
C ARG A 762 -4.06 -7.76 -15.15
N GLU A 763 -4.16 -9.07 -15.30
CA GLU A 763 -3.13 -9.93 -15.88
C GLU A 763 -2.91 -9.61 -17.35
N LEU A 764 -3.95 -9.15 -18.05
CA LEU A 764 -3.87 -8.88 -19.48
C LEU A 764 -3.41 -7.45 -19.78
N VAL A 765 -3.98 -6.43 -19.14
CA VAL A 765 -3.86 -5.02 -19.55
C VAL A 765 -3.93 -4.02 -18.38
N ASP A 766 -3.58 -2.77 -18.68
CA ASP A 766 -4.02 -1.56 -17.98
C ASP A 766 -4.93 -0.73 -18.91
N PHE A 767 -5.59 0.33 -18.42
CA PHE A 767 -6.53 1.12 -19.22
C PHE A 767 -5.90 1.70 -20.49
N ALA A 768 -4.62 2.13 -20.42
CA ALA A 768 -3.88 2.65 -21.57
C ALA A 768 -3.80 1.64 -22.74
N ASP A 769 -3.71 0.33 -22.46
CA ASP A 769 -3.68 -0.69 -23.51
C ASP A 769 -5.07 -0.86 -24.16
N ILE A 770 -6.14 -0.71 -23.37
CA ILE A 770 -7.51 -0.73 -23.90
C ILE A 770 -7.76 0.50 -24.78
N TYR A 771 -7.38 1.70 -24.34
CA TYR A 771 -7.44 2.91 -25.18
C TYR A 771 -6.65 2.78 -26.48
N SER A 772 -5.53 2.05 -26.46
CA SER A 772 -4.70 1.81 -27.64
C SER A 772 -5.43 1.02 -28.74
N LEU A 773 -6.49 0.27 -28.42
CA LEU A 773 -7.35 -0.37 -29.41
C LEU A 773 -8.21 0.62 -30.22
N ILE A 774 -8.29 1.89 -29.81
CA ILE A 774 -9.04 2.90 -30.57
C ILE A 774 -8.27 3.33 -31.82
N ALA A 775 -6.93 3.33 -31.73
CA ALA A 775 -6.05 3.74 -32.83
C ALA A 775 -6.36 2.94 -34.12
N PRO A 776 -6.31 3.57 -35.31
CA PRO A 776 -5.88 4.95 -35.59
C PRO A 776 -7.02 5.98 -35.49
N ARG A 777 -8.18 5.62 -34.92
CA ARG A 777 -9.37 6.49 -34.89
C ARG A 777 -9.19 7.60 -33.85
N PRO A 778 -9.72 8.81 -34.06
CA PRO A 778 -9.58 9.92 -33.12
C PRO A 778 -10.03 9.60 -31.69
N LEU A 779 -9.23 10.01 -30.71
CA LEU A 779 -9.46 9.88 -29.26
C LEU A 779 -9.14 11.20 -28.55
N GLN A 780 -10.09 11.68 -27.76
CA GLN A 780 -9.86 12.75 -26.77
C GLN A 780 -10.17 12.22 -25.38
N CYS A 781 -9.21 12.32 -24.46
CA CYS A 781 -9.45 12.15 -23.03
C CYS A 781 -9.57 13.53 -22.38
N GLN A 782 -10.44 13.69 -21.38
CA GLN A 782 -10.58 14.94 -20.63
C GLN A 782 -10.36 14.69 -19.13
N ASN A 783 -9.54 15.51 -18.47
CA ASN A 783 -9.36 15.48 -17.02
C ASN A 783 -9.33 16.91 -16.45
N GLY A 784 -9.99 17.11 -15.31
CA GLY A 784 -10.06 18.40 -14.62
C GLY A 784 -8.91 18.61 -13.65
N LEU A 785 -8.36 19.82 -13.58
CA LEU A 785 -7.32 20.19 -12.60
C LEU A 785 -7.84 20.26 -11.16
N ALA A 786 -9.15 20.51 -10.98
CA ALA A 786 -9.78 20.53 -9.67
C ALA A 786 -10.35 19.16 -9.25
N GLU A 787 -10.05 18.09 -9.99
CA GLU A 787 -10.30 16.71 -9.54
C GLU A 787 -9.56 16.44 -8.22
N PRO A 788 -10.19 15.80 -7.22
CA PRO A 788 -9.50 15.40 -6.00
C PRO A 788 -8.29 14.51 -6.32
N THR A 789 -7.22 14.63 -5.53
CA THR A 789 -5.99 13.83 -5.70
C THR A 789 -6.22 12.33 -5.52
N THR A 790 -7.35 11.95 -4.92
CA THR A 790 -7.81 10.55 -4.74
C THR A 790 -8.62 10.01 -5.93
N GLN A 791 -9.00 10.85 -6.91
CA GLN A 791 -9.85 10.46 -8.04
C GLN A 791 -9.10 10.39 -9.38
N PHE A 792 -9.41 11.27 -10.34
CA PHE A 792 -8.94 11.22 -11.73
C PHE A 792 -7.86 12.27 -12.02
N ARG A 793 -6.76 12.20 -11.26
CA ARG A 793 -5.69 13.20 -11.29
C ARG A 793 -4.97 13.30 -12.66
N VAL A 794 -4.66 14.53 -13.04
CA VAL A 794 -4.13 14.89 -14.37
C VAL A 794 -2.74 14.30 -14.67
N ASP A 795 -1.88 14.15 -13.67
CA ASP A 795 -0.55 13.56 -13.82
C ASP A 795 -0.60 12.07 -14.20
N LEU A 796 -1.45 11.26 -13.55
CA LEU A 796 -1.65 9.87 -13.98
C LEU A 796 -2.29 9.79 -15.38
N ALA A 797 -3.19 10.72 -15.70
CA ALA A 797 -3.77 10.82 -17.02
C ALA A 797 -2.71 11.13 -18.10
N ARG A 798 -1.72 11.99 -17.79
CA ARG A 798 -0.59 12.27 -18.70
C ARG A 798 0.26 11.04 -18.93
N GLU A 799 0.65 10.34 -17.87
CA GLU A 799 1.43 9.10 -17.99
C GLU A 799 0.69 8.05 -18.83
N ALA A 800 -0.61 7.88 -18.61
CA ALA A 800 -1.43 6.95 -19.38
C ALA A 800 -1.58 7.38 -20.84
N MET A 801 -1.70 8.68 -21.11
CA MET A 801 -1.74 9.22 -22.47
C MET A 801 -0.42 9.01 -23.22
N ASP A 802 0.73 9.07 -22.53
CA ASP A 802 2.03 8.81 -23.14
C ASP A 802 2.16 7.34 -23.60
N ASP A 803 1.67 6.38 -22.79
CA ASP A 803 1.56 4.98 -23.21
C ASP A 803 0.65 4.82 -24.44
N ILE A 804 -0.50 5.51 -24.47
CA ILE A 804 -1.48 5.44 -25.58
C ILE A 804 -0.88 5.99 -26.88
N LYS A 805 -0.12 7.08 -26.83
CA LYS A 805 0.45 7.74 -28.02
C LYS A 805 1.44 6.88 -28.79
N LEU A 806 2.01 5.85 -28.16
CA LEU A 806 2.93 4.91 -28.82
C LEU A 806 2.26 4.27 -30.04
N ILE A 807 1.08 3.66 -29.89
CA ILE A 807 0.41 3.00 -31.03
C ILE A 807 -0.04 3.99 -32.11
N TYR A 808 -0.46 5.20 -31.72
CA TYR A 808 -0.86 6.22 -32.70
C TYR A 808 0.33 6.67 -33.54
N THR A 809 1.53 6.70 -32.95
CA THR A 809 2.78 6.98 -33.66
C THR A 809 3.10 5.84 -34.63
N ASP A 810 3.02 4.59 -34.18
CA ASP A 810 3.31 3.41 -35.01
C ASP A 810 2.32 3.23 -36.18
N LEU A 811 1.08 3.70 -36.01
CA LEU A 811 0.06 3.74 -37.07
C LEU A 811 0.13 5.01 -37.94
N GLY A 812 1.08 5.93 -37.70
CA GLY A 812 1.32 7.12 -38.51
C GLY A 812 0.33 8.28 -38.29
N VAL A 813 -0.38 8.30 -37.16
CA VAL A 813 -1.39 9.32 -36.82
C VAL A 813 -1.25 9.84 -35.37
N PRO A 814 -0.05 10.27 -34.94
CA PRO A 814 0.20 10.66 -33.53
C PRO A 814 -0.72 11.79 -33.03
N GLY A 815 -1.19 12.67 -33.92
CA GLY A 815 -2.11 13.76 -33.59
C GLY A 815 -3.57 13.36 -33.37
N HIS A 816 -3.95 12.09 -33.59
CA HIS A 816 -5.33 11.62 -33.38
C HIS A 816 -5.65 11.29 -31.92
N ALA A 817 -4.67 11.22 -31.01
CA ALA A 817 -4.89 11.02 -29.59
C ALA A 817 -4.43 12.23 -28.76
N GLY A 818 -5.31 12.75 -27.90
CA GLY A 818 -5.01 13.92 -27.08
C GLY A 818 -5.64 13.89 -25.69
N LEU A 819 -5.00 14.58 -24.75
CA LEU A 819 -5.52 14.84 -23.40
C LEU A 819 -5.89 16.33 -23.30
N ALA A 820 -7.18 16.62 -23.19
CA ALA A 820 -7.70 17.96 -22.91
C ALA A 820 -7.78 18.17 -21.39
N ILE A 821 -7.07 19.17 -20.90
CA ILE A 821 -7.02 19.50 -19.47
C ILE A 821 -7.78 20.80 -19.26
N HIS A 822 -8.75 20.80 -18.34
CA HIS A 822 -9.59 21.95 -18.04
C HIS A 822 -9.51 22.34 -16.56
N PRO A 823 -9.84 23.59 -16.18
CA PRO A 823 -9.71 24.06 -14.79
C PRO A 823 -10.76 23.48 -13.83
N GLY A 824 -11.86 22.91 -14.35
CA GLY A 824 -12.95 22.33 -13.55
C GLY A 824 -12.58 21.06 -12.78
N GLY A 825 -13.54 20.53 -12.01
CA GLY A 825 -13.43 19.26 -11.30
C GLY A 825 -13.92 18.07 -12.13
N HIS A 826 -14.74 17.21 -11.53
CA HIS A 826 -15.33 16.02 -12.18
C HIS A 826 -16.50 16.39 -13.11
N GLU A 827 -16.20 16.98 -14.26
CA GLU A 827 -17.19 17.49 -15.22
C GLU A 827 -16.73 17.34 -16.68
N ILE A 828 -17.65 17.55 -17.63
CA ILE A 828 -17.31 17.59 -19.07
C ILE A 828 -16.80 18.98 -19.47
N ASP A 829 -15.74 19.01 -20.26
CA ASP A 829 -15.37 20.17 -21.07
C ASP A 829 -16.14 20.13 -22.40
N LEU A 830 -17.23 20.90 -22.43
CA LEU A 830 -18.18 20.92 -23.54
C LEU A 830 -17.57 21.54 -24.81
N ASP A 831 -16.71 22.53 -24.69
CA ASP A 831 -16.12 23.21 -25.84
C ASP A 831 -15.08 22.31 -26.52
N ALA A 832 -14.22 21.66 -25.73
CA ALA A 832 -13.27 20.67 -26.24
C ALA A 832 -13.98 19.49 -26.93
N LEU A 833 -15.09 19.01 -26.35
CA LEU A 833 -15.91 17.93 -26.90
C LEU A 833 -16.55 18.33 -28.24
N ARG A 834 -17.15 19.52 -28.33
CA ARG A 834 -17.77 20.02 -29.56
C ARG A 834 -16.75 20.24 -30.66
N ALA A 835 -15.61 20.83 -30.33
CA ALA A 835 -14.51 21.04 -31.28
C ALA A 835 -14.03 19.70 -31.86
N PHE A 836 -13.87 18.68 -31.01
CA PHE A 836 -13.46 17.34 -31.41
C PHE A 836 -14.45 16.68 -32.38
N PHE A 837 -15.74 16.62 -32.03
CA PHE A 837 -16.71 15.98 -32.92
C PHE A 837 -16.97 16.75 -34.20
N LYS A 838 -16.88 18.08 -34.18
CA LYS A 838 -16.93 18.87 -35.40
C LYS A 838 -15.78 18.49 -36.34
N ALA A 839 -14.54 18.49 -35.83
CA ALA A 839 -13.36 18.18 -36.62
C ALA A 839 -13.34 16.74 -37.17
N HIS A 840 -13.84 15.76 -36.40
CA HIS A 840 -13.67 14.34 -36.74
C HIS A 840 -14.91 13.65 -37.30
N LEU A 841 -16.11 14.16 -37.03
CA LEU A 841 -17.36 13.61 -37.58
C LEU A 841 -17.99 14.55 -38.61
N THR A 842 -17.91 15.87 -38.48
CA THR A 842 -18.62 16.78 -39.40
C THR A 842 -17.75 17.24 -40.56
N ASP A 843 -16.54 17.71 -40.27
CA ASP A 843 -15.65 18.35 -41.26
C ASP A 843 -14.81 17.33 -42.07
N ARG A 844 -15.04 16.01 -41.88
CA ARG A 844 -14.35 14.98 -42.66
C ARG A 844 -14.82 15.02 -44.12
N PRO A 845 -13.91 15.15 -45.12
CA PRO A 845 -14.28 14.93 -46.51
C PRO A 845 -14.76 13.48 -46.67
N ALA A 846 -15.86 13.27 -47.41
CA ALA A 846 -16.39 11.94 -47.70
C ALA A 846 -15.29 11.11 -48.39
N SER A 847 -14.60 10.25 -47.63
CA SER A 847 -13.55 9.40 -48.18
C SER A 847 -14.22 8.32 -49.04
N GLY A 848 -13.93 8.34 -50.34
CA GLY A 848 -14.25 7.27 -51.27
C GLY A 848 -13.72 5.93 -50.77
N ARG A 849 -14.51 4.89 -51.04
CA ARG A 849 -14.30 3.49 -50.65
C ARG A 849 -12.91 2.96 -50.92
#